data_AF-A0A7V9JPW0-F1
#
_entry.id   AF-A0A7V9JPW0-F1
#
_cell.length_a   1.000
_cell.length_b   1.000
_cell.length_c   1.000
_cell.angle_alpha   90.00
_cell.angle_beta   90.00
_cell.angle_gamma   90.00
#
_symmetry.space_group_name_H-M   'P 1'
#
loop_
_entity.id
_entity.type
_entity.pdbx_description
1 polymer ?
#
loop_
_entity_poly.entity_id
_entity_poly.type
_entity_poly.pdbx_seq_one_letter_code
_entity_poly.pdbx_strand_id
1 'polypeptide(L)'
;MARELPAGTVTFLFTDIEGSTHLLQTLGAEGYAAALATHRRALRAAFERNGGVEVDTQGDAFFVAFPTAAGALAAAVEAQTTFRELPVRVRIGVHSGEPLLTDEGYVGLDVHRAARIAAVGHGGQTLVSESTRALAAGAALRSLGEHRLRDLTRAEPIYQLGEGEFPPLRSLNTTNLPVASSELVGRHRELAELTSLLRDSARAVTLTGPGGSGKTRLAVQVGAELIDHFPGGVFFVPLAGVADPELVVPAVEGATGAHDLGELARWKALLVLDNFEHLLDAAEAIGDMLAAAPDVRVLATSRAPLRIDGEREYSVDPLPDADAATLLIARARAVRADFEPDETVMEICRRLDGLPLALELAASRLRSLGPRILLERLDRRLPLLTGGRRDAPERQQTLRATIEWSHDLLDENLLLAFRRLAVFSGTFSLVAAESVAGVGVSELDALVEASLLKPIGTDRFLMLETIREFALEQLEQAGEEDGLRRLHAEHFLSMAQGLGLSVEAIEAGLRPQHSAALDDQANFRAALDWAASSDPLFGIRLAVALEVLWALNPIECLRRFEVLLARAGGLPLELRARALRNIGGASELAGDLARAAQHYQQSLELYERLGDDWGVVHLRHRVAVAAVQRGDWTSAREVLGENLQRARAHGWRMLETEALSLLGSVEDHDGNVQEAADLTRQCLELSRGLGFEWFEVIALMNLGEFELKLGRQDEAEQHATAALDLARRMDDRQNMVFALAALALAARARGDDERAGRIWGAIEGESARAPIGRWESVYRQEYEQQILQGAGSAFEGGLEDGRNTSLEAIATSIVDAAGTEWTEADSNQRP
;
A
#
# COMPACT_ATOMS: atom_id res chain seq x y z
N MET A 1 -22.25 24.91 41.87
CA MET A 1 -23.00 25.12 40.62
C MET A 1 -22.36 24.22 39.60
N ALA A 2 -23.10 23.27 39.02
CA ALA A 2 -22.58 22.49 37.91
C ALA A 2 -22.31 23.46 36.75
N ARG A 3 -21.09 23.50 36.24
CA ARG A 3 -20.76 24.31 35.07
C ARG A 3 -21.47 23.72 33.86
N GLU A 4 -22.13 24.57 33.08
CA GLU A 4 -22.84 24.19 31.86
C GLU A 4 -21.83 23.68 30.82
N LEU A 5 -22.13 22.56 30.15
CA LEU A 5 -21.27 21.99 29.12
C LEU A 5 -21.28 22.87 27.85
N PRO A 6 -20.13 23.11 27.20
CA PRO A 6 -20.09 23.89 25.96
C PRO A 6 -20.89 23.22 24.83
N ALA A 7 -21.46 24.03 23.92
CA ALA A 7 -22.25 23.55 22.79
C ALA A 7 -21.80 24.23 21.48
N GLY A 8 -22.11 23.62 20.33
CA GLY A 8 -21.61 24.04 19.01
C GLY A 8 -20.28 23.36 18.68
N THR A 9 -19.31 24.10 18.16
CA THR A 9 -17.95 23.59 17.98
C THR A 9 -17.25 23.48 19.33
N VAL A 10 -17.00 22.24 19.78
CA VAL A 10 -16.38 21.93 21.08
C VAL A 10 -15.01 21.32 20.86
N THR A 11 -14.04 21.66 21.71
CA THR A 11 -12.73 20.99 21.72
C THR A 11 -12.62 20.04 22.90
N PHE A 12 -12.43 18.77 22.58
CA PHE A 12 -12.23 17.69 23.52
C PHE A 12 -10.75 17.45 23.78
N LEU A 13 -10.42 17.26 25.05
CA LEU A 13 -9.09 16.86 25.52
C LEU A 13 -9.23 15.56 26.31
N PHE A 14 -8.45 14.57 25.93
CA PHE A 14 -8.36 13.29 26.63
C PHE A 14 -6.95 13.08 27.15
N THR A 15 -6.80 12.56 28.37
CA THR A 15 -5.50 12.21 28.94
C THR A 15 -5.44 10.75 29.36
N ASP A 16 -4.26 10.16 29.30
CA ASP A 16 -4.00 8.81 29.82
C ASP A 16 -2.58 8.74 30.42
N ILE A 17 -2.37 7.91 31.44
CA ILE A 17 -1.05 7.70 32.05
C ILE A 17 -0.33 6.58 31.32
N GLU A 18 0.86 6.85 30.79
CA GLU A 18 1.66 5.81 30.18
C GLU A 18 2.18 4.81 31.24
N GLY A 19 1.96 3.51 31.00
CA GLY A 19 2.52 2.45 31.84
C GLY A 19 1.94 2.40 33.26
N SER A 20 0.70 2.84 33.47
CA SER A 20 0.01 2.88 34.77
C SER A 20 0.09 1.57 35.58
N THR A 21 -0.01 0.42 34.89
CA THR A 21 0.14 -0.91 35.51
C THR A 21 1.57 -1.19 36.01
N HIS A 22 2.58 -0.78 35.24
CA HIS A 22 3.99 -0.91 35.63
C HIS A 22 4.35 0.07 36.76
N LEU A 23 3.81 1.28 36.72
CA LEU A 23 3.95 2.27 37.79
C LEU A 23 3.34 1.77 39.12
N LEU A 24 2.18 1.11 39.07
CA LEU A 24 1.56 0.49 40.25
C LEU A 24 2.43 -0.63 40.84
N GLN A 25 3.09 -1.42 39.99
CA GLN A 25 4.03 -2.47 40.43
C GLN A 25 5.32 -1.88 41.03
N THR A 26 5.82 -0.78 40.46
CA THR A 26 7.11 -0.17 40.85
C THR A 26 6.98 0.71 42.10
N LEU A 27 5.91 1.50 42.21
CA LEU A 27 5.68 2.43 43.32
C LEU A 27 4.90 1.82 44.49
N GLY A 28 4.30 0.65 44.28
CA GLY A 28 3.35 0.04 45.22
C GLY A 28 2.02 0.81 45.31
N ALA A 29 1.01 0.19 45.93
CA ALA A 29 -0.36 0.74 45.97
C ALA A 29 -0.45 2.12 46.64
N GLU A 30 0.26 2.34 47.75
CA GLU A 30 0.24 3.62 48.49
C GLU A 30 1.00 4.72 47.74
N GLY A 31 2.16 4.40 47.16
CA GLY A 31 2.96 5.35 46.36
C GLY A 31 2.25 5.75 45.07
N TYR A 32 1.62 4.80 44.39
CA TYR A 32 0.80 5.06 43.21
C TYR A 32 -0.43 5.92 43.54
N ALA A 33 -1.13 5.64 44.65
CA ALA A 33 -2.28 6.44 45.08
C ALA A 33 -1.91 7.90 45.39
N ALA A 34 -0.76 8.14 46.04
CA ALA A 34 -0.26 9.50 46.32
C ALA A 34 0.14 10.25 45.03
N ALA A 35 0.80 9.57 44.10
CA ALA A 35 1.16 10.11 42.79
C ALA A 35 -0.10 10.46 41.98
N LEU A 36 -1.10 9.57 41.95
CA LEU A 36 -2.37 9.76 41.25
C LEU A 36 -3.18 10.92 41.85
N ALA A 37 -3.22 11.06 43.18
CA ALA A 37 -3.91 12.17 43.85
C ALA A 37 -3.28 13.53 43.53
N THR A 38 -1.95 13.58 43.45
CA THR A 38 -1.20 14.79 43.07
C THR A 38 -1.43 15.12 41.59
N HIS A 39 -1.36 14.11 40.73
CA HIS A 39 -1.62 14.19 39.30
C HIS A 39 -3.04 14.73 39.00
N ARG A 40 -4.08 14.15 39.60
CA ARG A 40 -5.47 14.59 39.42
C ARG A 40 -5.70 16.04 39.85
N ARG A 41 -5.06 16.47 40.94
CA ARG A 41 -5.18 17.86 41.43
C ARG A 41 -4.55 18.85 40.45
N ALA A 42 -3.39 18.51 39.90
CA ALA A 42 -2.69 19.33 38.93
C ALA A 42 -3.45 19.44 37.61
N LEU A 43 -3.94 18.31 37.06
CA LEU A 43 -4.75 18.31 35.83
C LEU A 43 -6.01 19.16 35.98
N ARG A 44 -6.81 18.96 37.03
CA ARG A 44 -8.00 19.77 37.28
C ARG A 44 -7.69 21.27 37.36
N ALA A 45 -6.61 21.63 38.05
CA ALA A 45 -6.21 23.02 38.18
C ALA A 45 -5.81 23.65 36.83
N ALA A 46 -5.09 22.92 35.98
CA ALA A 46 -4.73 23.36 34.62
C ALA A 46 -5.97 23.48 33.73
N PHE A 47 -6.87 22.50 33.76
CA PHE A 47 -8.10 22.52 32.97
C PHE A 47 -9.03 23.65 33.38
N GLU A 48 -9.25 23.85 34.68
CA GLU A 48 -10.14 24.91 35.19
C GLU A 48 -9.63 26.32 34.85
N ARG A 49 -8.31 26.56 34.90
CA ARG A 49 -7.71 27.87 34.56
C ARG A 49 -7.88 28.24 33.09
N ASN A 50 -7.89 27.24 32.21
CA ASN A 50 -8.01 27.43 30.77
C ASN A 50 -9.46 27.23 30.26
N GLY A 51 -10.44 27.25 31.16
CA GLY A 51 -11.86 27.21 30.79
C GLY A 51 -12.41 25.83 30.44
N GLY A 52 -11.72 24.76 30.82
CA GLY A 52 -12.16 23.38 30.66
C GLY A 52 -13.26 22.99 31.66
N VAL A 53 -14.15 22.11 31.20
CA VAL A 53 -15.20 21.47 32.00
C VAL A 53 -14.97 19.96 31.94
N GLU A 54 -14.71 19.33 33.09
CA GLU A 54 -14.55 17.88 33.22
C GLU A 54 -15.88 17.19 32.88
N VAL A 55 -15.85 16.28 31.89
CA VAL A 55 -17.02 15.54 31.41
C VAL A 55 -17.10 14.18 32.08
N ASP A 56 -15.99 13.43 32.07
CA ASP A 56 -15.87 12.14 32.74
C ASP A 56 -14.42 11.91 33.22
N THR A 57 -14.26 11.06 34.24
CA THR A 57 -12.95 10.57 34.72
C THR A 57 -13.06 9.07 34.96
N GLN A 58 -12.37 8.26 34.15
CA GLN A 58 -12.34 6.81 34.31
C GLN A 58 -10.93 6.34 34.63
N GLY A 59 -10.76 5.74 35.81
CA GLY A 59 -9.43 5.34 36.28
C GLY A 59 -8.51 6.55 36.42
N ASP A 60 -7.40 6.55 35.69
CA ASP A 60 -6.40 7.61 35.59
C ASP A 60 -6.57 8.54 34.38
N ALA A 61 -7.55 8.27 33.52
CA ALA A 61 -7.85 9.08 32.35
C ALA A 61 -8.85 10.21 32.66
N PHE A 62 -8.65 11.37 32.04
CA PHE A 62 -9.58 12.50 32.07
C PHE A 62 -10.17 12.75 30.70
N PHE A 63 -11.46 13.05 30.66
CA PHE A 63 -12.16 13.56 29.48
C PHE A 63 -12.73 14.94 29.79
N VAL A 64 -12.28 15.96 29.03
CA VAL A 64 -12.54 17.37 29.32
C VAL A 64 -12.99 18.08 28.06
N ALA A 65 -14.00 18.94 28.18
CA ALA A 65 -14.51 19.76 27.08
C ALA A 65 -14.14 21.23 27.27
N PHE A 66 -13.72 21.88 26.19
CA PHE A 66 -13.34 23.28 26.13
C PHE A 66 -14.18 24.02 25.08
N PRO A 67 -14.56 25.29 25.33
CA PRO A 67 -15.28 26.10 24.35
C PRO A 67 -14.38 26.57 23.19
N THR A 68 -13.05 26.46 23.30
CA THR A 68 -12.12 26.90 22.25
C THR A 68 -10.90 25.96 22.15
N ALA A 69 -10.36 25.82 20.94
CA ALA A 69 -9.15 25.03 20.68
C ALA A 69 -7.92 25.63 21.40
N ALA A 70 -7.77 26.95 21.39
CA ALA A 70 -6.69 27.65 22.09
C ALA A 70 -6.68 27.36 23.59
N GLY A 71 -7.85 27.32 24.24
CA GLY A 71 -7.97 26.97 25.66
C GLY A 71 -7.54 25.53 25.95
N ALA A 72 -7.95 24.58 25.11
CA ALA A 72 -7.54 23.17 25.25
C ALA A 72 -6.02 22.99 25.09
N LEU A 73 -5.40 23.65 24.11
CA LEU A 73 -3.96 23.57 23.90
C LEU A 73 -3.17 24.25 25.03
N ALA A 74 -3.63 25.40 25.54
CA ALA A 74 -3.01 26.06 26.70
C ALA A 74 -3.06 25.16 27.95
N ALA A 75 -4.21 24.52 28.20
CA ALA A 75 -4.36 23.50 29.23
C ALA A 75 -3.39 22.34 29.06
N ALA A 76 -3.21 21.83 27.84
CA ALA A 76 -2.30 20.74 27.55
C ALA A 76 -0.83 21.13 27.80
N VAL A 77 -0.40 22.33 27.42
CA VAL A 77 0.96 22.84 27.69
C VAL A 77 1.19 22.97 29.20
N GLU A 78 0.23 23.54 29.92
CA GLU A 78 0.33 23.72 31.35
C GLU A 78 0.38 22.38 32.09
N ALA A 79 -0.45 21.42 31.66
CA ALA A 79 -0.43 20.05 32.16
C ALA A 79 0.96 19.41 31.94
N GLN A 80 1.46 19.38 30.70
CA GLN A 80 2.75 18.76 30.39
C GLN A 80 3.93 19.43 31.12
N THR A 81 3.90 20.75 31.29
CA THR A 81 4.95 21.49 32.02
C THR A 81 4.97 21.11 33.49
N THR A 82 3.80 21.00 34.11
CA THR A 82 3.66 20.64 35.53
C THR A 82 4.21 19.23 35.81
N PHE A 83 4.23 18.34 34.81
CA PHE A 83 4.59 16.93 34.97
C PHE A 83 6.04 16.58 34.64
N ARG A 84 6.85 17.53 34.14
CA ARG A 84 8.28 17.26 33.90
C ARG A 84 9.03 16.82 35.17
N GLU A 85 8.54 17.23 36.34
CA GLU A 85 9.15 16.95 37.64
C GLU A 85 8.47 15.80 38.42
N LEU A 86 7.44 15.16 37.86
CA LEU A 86 6.72 14.04 38.48
C LEU A 86 7.09 12.70 37.84
N PRO A 87 7.04 11.59 38.58
CA PRO A 87 7.32 10.25 38.05
C PRO A 87 6.24 9.70 37.10
N VAL A 88 5.16 10.47 36.87
CA VAL A 88 4.02 10.08 36.04
C VAL A 88 4.08 10.84 34.72
N ARG A 89 4.13 10.10 33.60
CA ARG A 89 4.09 10.66 32.25
C ARG A 89 2.70 10.50 31.65
N VAL A 90 2.20 11.57 31.04
CA VAL A 90 0.81 11.66 30.58
C VAL A 90 0.81 11.91 29.09
N ARG A 91 0.05 11.12 28.35
CA ARG A 91 -0.22 11.37 26.94
C ARG A 91 -1.55 12.09 26.80
N ILE A 92 -1.60 13.09 25.92
CA ILE A 92 -2.77 13.95 25.74
C ILE A 92 -3.18 13.92 24.27
N GLY A 93 -4.48 13.77 24.01
CA GLY A 93 -5.07 13.88 22.68
C GLY A 93 -6.12 14.98 22.64
N VAL A 94 -6.11 15.80 21.59
CA VAL A 94 -7.01 16.96 21.43
C VAL A 94 -7.72 16.92 20.08
N HIS A 95 -9.05 17.02 20.11
CA HIS A 95 -9.90 17.01 18.91
C HIS A 95 -11.01 18.05 18.99
N SER A 96 -11.32 18.71 17.87
CA SER A 96 -12.40 19.69 17.76
C SER A 96 -13.48 19.19 16.80
N GLY A 97 -14.74 19.21 17.25
CA GLY A 97 -15.89 18.70 16.48
C GLY A 97 -17.19 19.37 16.89
N GLU A 98 -18.31 18.87 16.38
CA GLU A 98 -19.67 19.39 16.63
C GLU A 98 -20.55 18.29 17.21
N PRO A 99 -20.30 17.86 18.47
CA PRO A 99 -21.01 16.76 19.11
C PRO A 99 -22.48 17.12 19.37
N LEU A 100 -23.37 16.12 19.38
CA LEU A 100 -24.74 16.29 19.85
C LEU A 100 -24.75 16.32 21.39
N LEU A 101 -25.15 17.44 21.99
CA LEU A 101 -25.34 17.54 23.44
C LEU A 101 -26.75 17.09 23.83
N THR A 102 -26.84 16.12 24.72
CA THR A 102 -28.10 15.56 25.27
C THR A 102 -28.16 15.77 26.79
N ASP A 103 -29.31 15.47 27.41
CA ASP A 103 -29.46 15.51 28.88
C ASP A 103 -28.50 14.54 29.61
N GLU A 104 -27.96 13.54 28.91
CA GLU A 104 -27.00 12.56 29.43
C GLU A 104 -25.53 12.89 29.08
N GLY A 105 -25.26 13.96 28.33
CA GLY A 105 -23.93 14.40 27.90
C GLY A 105 -23.73 14.42 26.38
N TYR A 106 -22.47 14.39 25.94
CA TYR A 106 -22.13 14.41 24.51
C TYR A 106 -22.31 13.03 23.85
N VAL A 107 -22.92 13.02 22.66
CA VAL A 107 -23.13 11.85 21.81
C VAL A 107 -22.57 12.14 20.42
N GLY A 108 -21.80 11.21 19.87
CA GLY A 108 -21.23 11.31 18.53
C GLY A 108 -19.80 10.76 18.43
N LEU A 109 -19.31 10.61 17.20
CA LEU A 109 -17.96 10.08 16.92
C LEU A 109 -16.84 10.98 17.47
N ASP A 110 -17.09 12.29 17.56
CA ASP A 110 -16.12 13.29 18.05
C ASP A 110 -15.72 13.07 19.52
N VAL A 111 -16.61 12.45 20.31
CA VAL A 111 -16.40 12.17 21.75
C VAL A 111 -15.22 11.23 21.96
N HIS A 112 -15.07 10.22 21.12
CA HIS A 112 -14.04 9.19 21.27
C HIS A 112 -12.77 9.49 20.46
N ARG A 113 -12.81 10.50 19.57
CA ARG A 113 -11.70 10.80 18.67
C ARG A 113 -10.48 11.38 19.40
N ALA A 114 -10.69 12.26 20.39
CA ALA A 114 -9.61 12.76 21.25
C ALA A 114 -8.89 11.63 22.02
N ALA A 115 -9.65 10.64 22.50
CA ALA A 115 -9.10 9.48 23.19
C ALA A 115 -8.26 8.58 22.26
N ARG A 116 -8.72 8.37 21.02
CA ARG A 116 -7.97 7.60 20.00
C ARG A 116 -6.66 8.29 19.61
N ILE A 117 -6.69 9.62 19.50
CA ILE A 117 -5.48 10.43 19.27
C ILE A 117 -4.52 10.32 20.45
N ALA A 118 -5.01 10.39 21.69
CA ALA A 118 -4.18 10.21 22.88
C ALA A 118 -3.54 8.80 22.91
N ALA A 119 -4.27 7.77 22.48
CA ALA A 119 -3.87 6.37 22.59
C ALA A 119 -2.68 5.98 21.70
N VAL A 120 -2.44 6.68 20.59
CA VAL A 120 -1.29 6.42 19.69
C VAL A 120 -0.02 7.16 20.11
N GLY A 121 -0.13 8.11 21.05
CA GLY A 121 0.98 8.90 21.56
C GLY A 121 1.70 8.27 22.76
N HIS A 122 2.84 8.86 23.11
CA HIS A 122 3.72 8.47 24.21
C HIS A 122 3.58 9.40 25.41
N GLY A 123 4.05 8.97 26.58
CA GLY A 123 3.98 9.77 27.81
C GLY A 123 4.78 11.06 27.71
N GLY A 124 4.15 12.20 28.00
CA GLY A 124 4.72 13.53 27.81
C GLY A 124 4.35 14.18 26.47
N GLN A 125 3.68 13.45 25.57
CA GLN A 125 3.30 13.92 24.25
C GLN A 125 1.86 14.48 24.24
N THR A 126 1.65 15.53 23.46
CA THR A 126 0.32 16.09 23.19
C THR A 126 0.06 16.06 21.68
N LEU A 127 -0.95 15.30 21.28
CA LEU A 127 -1.34 15.08 19.90
C LEU A 127 -2.67 15.77 19.57
N VAL A 128 -2.78 16.25 18.34
CA VAL A 128 -3.81 17.20 17.92
C VAL A 128 -4.33 16.79 16.53
N SER A 129 -5.65 16.78 16.36
CA SER A 129 -6.29 16.54 15.05
C SER A 129 -6.20 17.74 14.11
N GLU A 130 -6.36 17.51 12.80
CA GLU A 130 -6.43 18.58 11.79
C GLU A 130 -7.52 19.63 12.10
N SER A 131 -8.70 19.22 12.56
CA SER A 131 -9.78 20.15 12.89
C SER A 131 -9.39 21.09 14.04
N THR A 132 -8.66 20.60 15.04
CA THR A 132 -8.15 21.44 16.13
C THR A 132 -7.03 22.37 15.65
N ARG A 133 -6.13 21.89 14.77
CA ARG A 133 -5.09 22.73 14.17
C ARG A 133 -5.70 23.90 13.40
N ALA A 134 -6.70 23.63 12.56
CA ALA A 134 -7.40 24.64 11.77
C ALA A 134 -8.02 25.74 12.65
N LEU A 135 -8.50 25.39 13.85
CA LEU A 135 -9.10 26.32 14.80
C LEU A 135 -8.10 27.01 15.74
N ALA A 136 -6.85 26.56 15.77
CA ALA A 136 -5.78 27.06 16.65
C ALA A 136 -4.63 27.70 15.85
N ALA A 137 -4.96 28.61 14.93
CA ALA A 137 -3.97 29.36 14.15
C ALA A 137 -3.00 30.11 15.07
N GLY A 138 -1.73 29.70 15.08
CA GLY A 138 -0.66 30.29 15.90
C GLY A 138 -0.10 29.40 17.02
N ALA A 139 -0.63 28.20 17.23
CA ALA A 139 0.02 27.20 18.09
C ALA A 139 1.20 26.54 17.38
N ALA A 140 2.29 26.27 18.10
CA ALA A 140 3.45 25.53 17.57
C ALA A 140 3.07 24.05 17.39
N LEU A 141 2.66 23.69 16.17
CA LEU A 141 2.17 22.36 15.81
C LEU A 141 3.02 21.76 14.69
N ARG A 142 3.71 20.65 14.98
CA ARG A 142 4.51 19.89 14.00
C ARG A 142 3.67 18.77 13.41
N SER A 143 3.68 18.60 12.09
CA SER A 143 2.99 17.47 11.46
C SER A 143 3.76 16.17 11.71
N LEU A 144 3.05 15.10 12.04
CA LEU A 144 3.59 13.75 12.16
C LEU A 144 3.23 12.87 10.96
N GLY A 145 2.51 13.42 9.97
CA GLY A 145 2.01 12.69 8.81
C GLY A 145 0.58 12.16 8.99
N GLU A 146 0.15 11.33 8.05
CA GLU A 146 -1.16 10.68 8.09
C GLU A 146 -1.08 9.37 8.88
N HIS A 147 -2.00 9.21 9.83
CA HIS A 147 -2.05 8.03 10.69
C HIS A 147 -3.46 7.43 10.69
N ARG A 148 -3.54 6.13 10.48
CA ARG A 148 -4.78 5.38 10.71
C ARG A 148 -4.92 5.10 12.21
N LEU A 149 -6.01 5.59 12.80
CA LEU A 149 -6.36 5.38 14.21
C LEU A 149 -7.46 4.32 14.34
N ARG A 150 -7.51 3.63 15.48
CA ARG A 150 -8.50 2.58 15.77
C ARG A 150 -9.94 3.04 15.51
N ASP A 151 -10.72 2.19 14.84
CA ASP A 151 -12.13 2.40 14.42
C ASP A 151 -12.40 3.70 13.63
N LEU A 152 -11.36 4.27 13.00
CA LEU A 152 -11.51 5.31 11.98
C LEU A 152 -11.11 4.71 10.64
N THR A 153 -12.02 4.79 9.67
CA THR A 153 -11.86 4.18 8.33
C THR A 153 -10.90 4.95 7.43
N ARG A 154 -10.51 6.17 7.79
CA ARG A 154 -9.61 7.03 7.01
C ARG A 154 -8.36 7.38 7.83
N ALA A 155 -7.21 7.46 7.17
CA ALA A 155 -6.02 8.05 7.77
C ALA A 155 -6.26 9.55 8.01
N GLU A 156 -5.86 10.06 9.18
CA GLU A 156 -6.00 11.47 9.52
C GLU A 156 -4.62 12.08 9.76
N PRO A 157 -4.38 13.32 9.30
CA PRO A 157 -3.19 14.07 9.67
C PRO A 157 -3.17 14.29 11.18
N ILE A 158 -2.08 13.87 11.82
CA ILE A 158 -1.86 14.10 13.26
C ILE A 158 -0.75 15.12 13.43
N TYR A 159 -0.94 16.01 14.40
CA TYR A 159 0.02 17.05 14.75
C TYR A 159 0.44 16.90 16.19
N GLN A 160 1.69 17.24 16.48
CA GLN A 160 2.21 17.34 17.83
C GLN A 160 2.27 18.79 18.28
N LEU A 161 1.87 19.06 19.52
CA LEU A 161 2.05 20.35 20.16
C LEU A 161 3.45 20.49 20.77
N GLY A 162 4.25 21.43 20.25
CA GLY A 162 5.61 21.73 20.68
C GLY A 162 6.72 20.86 20.06
N GLU A 163 7.98 21.25 20.33
CA GLU A 163 9.21 20.70 19.70
C GLU A 163 9.80 19.48 20.41
N GLY A 164 9.02 18.71 21.17
CA GLY A 164 9.54 17.51 21.85
C GLY A 164 9.83 16.38 20.87
N GLU A 165 10.90 15.60 21.06
CA GLU A 165 11.14 14.38 20.27
C GLU A 165 10.52 13.16 20.94
N PHE A 166 9.80 12.36 20.16
CA PHE A 166 9.15 11.12 20.59
C PHE A 166 9.34 10.04 19.52
N PRO A 167 9.30 8.74 19.89
CA PRO A 167 9.27 7.67 18.89
C PRO A 167 8.08 7.80 17.94
N PRO A 168 8.10 7.14 16.76
CA PRO A 168 6.96 7.12 15.84
C PRO A 168 5.66 6.75 16.55
N LEU A 169 4.54 7.33 16.09
CA LEU A 169 3.23 7.02 16.67
C LEU A 169 2.95 5.52 16.54
N ARG A 170 2.27 4.97 17.56
CA ARG A 170 1.79 3.58 17.53
C ARG A 170 0.53 3.48 16.66
N SER A 171 0.69 3.82 15.39
CA SER A 171 -0.37 3.91 14.37
C SER A 171 -0.14 2.91 13.24
N LEU A 172 -1.19 2.59 12.49
CA LEU A 172 -1.24 1.46 11.54
C LEU A 172 -0.55 1.75 10.19
N ASN A 173 0.79 1.83 10.15
CA ASN A 173 1.56 2.08 8.92
C ASN A 173 2.25 0.83 8.30
N THR A 174 2.04 -0.38 8.82
CA THR A 174 2.57 -1.65 8.24
C THR A 174 1.45 -2.54 7.68
N THR A 175 0.55 -1.96 6.90
CA THR A 175 -0.54 -2.71 6.27
C THR A 175 -1.00 -2.10 4.94
N ASN A 176 -1.32 -2.95 3.97
CA ASN A 176 -1.96 -2.58 2.71
C ASN A 176 -3.45 -2.99 2.68
N LEU A 177 -4.07 -3.24 3.85
CA LEU A 177 -5.46 -3.68 3.93
C LEU A 177 -6.43 -2.69 3.24
N PRO A 178 -7.37 -3.20 2.42
CA PRO A 178 -8.38 -2.38 1.77
C PRO A 178 -9.27 -1.64 2.78
N VAL A 179 -9.66 -0.41 2.45
CA VAL A 179 -10.61 0.36 3.27
C VAL A 179 -12.03 -0.12 3.01
N ALA A 180 -12.72 -0.57 4.05
CA ALA A 180 -14.13 -0.93 3.95
C ALA A 180 -15.02 0.32 3.91
N SER A 181 -15.92 0.41 2.91
CA SER A 181 -16.82 1.55 2.71
C SER A 181 -18.05 1.58 3.64
N SER A 182 -18.21 0.59 4.51
CA SER A 182 -19.29 0.54 5.51
C SER A 182 -18.95 -0.39 6.68
N GLU A 183 -19.73 -0.33 7.75
CA GLU A 183 -19.57 -1.24 8.88
C GLU A 183 -19.88 -2.70 8.54
N LEU A 184 -19.26 -3.63 9.27
CA LEU A 184 -19.52 -5.07 9.20
C LEU A 184 -20.72 -5.41 10.09
N VAL A 185 -21.80 -5.90 9.49
CA VAL A 185 -23.06 -6.21 10.21
C VAL A 185 -23.11 -7.69 10.59
N GLY A 186 -23.46 -7.98 11.85
CA GLY A 186 -23.90 -9.32 12.27
C GLY A 186 -22.82 -10.41 12.34
N ARG A 187 -21.54 -10.04 12.41
CA ARG A 187 -20.40 -10.97 12.43
C ARG A 187 -19.50 -10.83 13.64
N HIS A 188 -20.00 -10.26 14.73
CA HIS A 188 -19.21 -10.02 15.94
C HIS A 188 -18.66 -11.31 16.55
N ARG A 189 -19.43 -12.40 16.47
CA ARG A 189 -19.02 -13.71 16.97
C ARG A 189 -17.89 -14.29 16.13
N GLU A 190 -18.08 -14.36 14.81
CA GLU A 190 -17.09 -14.89 13.88
C GLU A 190 -15.81 -14.06 13.92
N LEU A 191 -15.92 -12.73 13.99
CA LEU A 191 -14.78 -11.83 14.16
C LEU A 191 -14.00 -12.17 15.44
N ALA A 192 -14.68 -12.32 16.58
CA ALA A 192 -14.04 -12.66 17.85
C ALA A 192 -13.39 -14.06 17.82
N GLU A 193 -14.07 -15.05 17.26
CA GLU A 193 -13.56 -16.42 17.13
C GLU A 193 -12.33 -16.48 16.22
N LEU A 194 -12.39 -15.89 15.02
CA LEU A 194 -11.28 -15.86 14.07
C LEU A 194 -10.08 -15.07 14.61
N THR A 195 -10.33 -13.94 15.27
CA THR A 195 -9.28 -13.15 15.93
C THR A 195 -8.59 -13.96 17.03
N SER A 196 -9.32 -14.71 17.85
CA SER A 196 -8.72 -15.59 18.86
C SER A 196 -7.98 -16.77 18.22
N LEU A 197 -8.54 -17.42 17.19
CA LEU A 197 -7.87 -18.51 16.47
C LEU A 197 -6.51 -18.06 15.92
N LEU A 198 -6.50 -16.97 15.16
CA LEU A 198 -5.29 -16.39 14.57
C LEU A 198 -4.38 -15.68 15.57
N ARG A 199 -4.82 -15.40 16.79
CA ARG A 199 -3.93 -14.88 17.85
C ARG A 199 -3.29 -16.00 18.65
N ASP A 200 -4.04 -17.06 18.93
CA ASP A 200 -3.70 -17.98 20.03
C ASP A 200 -3.27 -19.37 19.56
N SER A 201 -3.75 -19.86 18.40
CA SER A 201 -3.64 -21.30 18.11
C SER A 201 -3.48 -21.72 16.64
N ALA A 202 -4.18 -21.09 15.69
CA ALA A 202 -4.16 -21.48 14.29
C ALA A 202 -3.05 -20.75 13.53
N ARG A 203 -2.31 -21.47 12.66
CA ARG A 203 -1.28 -20.90 11.77
C ARG A 203 -1.82 -20.61 10.38
N ALA A 204 -2.76 -21.42 9.91
CA ALA A 204 -3.55 -21.13 8.73
C ALA A 204 -5.02 -21.26 9.07
N VAL A 205 -5.82 -20.26 8.69
CA VAL A 205 -7.27 -20.31 8.73
C VAL A 205 -7.78 -20.08 7.32
N THR A 206 -8.61 -20.98 6.83
CA THR A 206 -9.27 -20.80 5.53
C THR A 206 -10.74 -20.56 5.77
N LEU A 207 -11.19 -19.36 5.42
CA LEU A 207 -12.60 -19.03 5.36
C LEU A 207 -13.19 -19.74 4.14
N THR A 208 -13.98 -20.77 4.40
CA THR A 208 -14.75 -21.48 3.36
C THR A 208 -16.19 -21.01 3.39
N GLY A 209 -16.87 -21.08 2.25
CA GLY A 209 -18.27 -20.68 2.17
C GLY A 209 -18.68 -20.28 0.77
N PRO A 210 -20.00 -20.18 0.52
CA PRO A 210 -20.52 -19.84 -0.80
C PRO A 210 -20.05 -18.45 -1.25
N GLY A 211 -20.13 -18.19 -2.56
CA GLY A 211 -19.96 -16.85 -3.10
C GLY A 211 -20.90 -15.86 -2.42
N GLY A 212 -20.47 -14.62 -2.22
CA GLY A 212 -21.31 -13.56 -1.63
C GLY A 212 -21.63 -13.67 -0.14
N SER A 213 -21.06 -14.65 0.59
CA SER A 213 -21.25 -14.79 2.05
C SER A 213 -20.50 -13.73 2.89
N GLY A 214 -19.61 -12.95 2.26
CA GLY A 214 -18.84 -11.89 2.91
C GLY A 214 -17.44 -12.28 3.38
N LYS A 215 -16.88 -13.40 2.92
CA LYS A 215 -15.55 -13.91 3.33
C LYS A 215 -14.44 -12.86 3.24
N THR A 216 -14.28 -12.21 2.08
CA THR A 216 -13.28 -11.14 1.87
C THR A 216 -13.45 -10.00 2.87
N ARG A 217 -14.69 -9.57 3.12
CA ARG A 217 -14.98 -8.48 4.05
C ARG A 217 -14.67 -8.87 5.49
N LEU A 218 -15.02 -10.10 5.88
CA LEU A 218 -14.70 -10.64 7.20
C LEU A 218 -13.18 -10.79 7.36
N ALA A 219 -12.47 -11.27 6.34
CA ALA A 219 -11.02 -11.44 6.38
C ALA A 219 -10.28 -10.10 6.52
N VAL A 220 -10.69 -9.08 5.77
CA VAL A 220 -10.14 -7.72 5.90
C VAL A 220 -10.41 -7.14 7.29
N GLN A 221 -11.62 -7.33 7.84
CA GLN A 221 -11.92 -6.87 9.21
C GLN A 221 -11.09 -7.61 10.26
N VAL A 222 -10.96 -8.94 10.14
CA VAL A 222 -10.11 -9.76 11.02
C VAL A 222 -8.66 -9.27 10.95
N GLY A 223 -8.16 -9.01 9.74
CA GLY A 223 -6.84 -8.41 9.54
C GLY A 223 -6.70 -7.08 10.27
N ALA A 224 -7.70 -6.19 10.15
CA ALA A 224 -7.71 -4.89 10.81
C ALA A 224 -7.70 -4.97 12.35
N GLU A 225 -8.45 -5.91 12.94
CA GLU A 225 -8.46 -6.15 14.40
C GLU A 225 -7.15 -6.75 14.93
N LEU A 226 -6.35 -7.36 14.05
CA LEU A 226 -5.12 -8.07 14.41
C LEU A 226 -3.84 -7.28 14.11
N ILE A 227 -3.92 -6.05 13.60
CA ILE A 227 -2.74 -5.26 13.23
C ILE A 227 -1.75 -5.16 14.40
N ASP A 228 -2.23 -4.87 15.61
CA ASP A 228 -1.38 -4.74 16.81
C ASP A 228 -0.75 -6.07 17.27
N HIS A 229 -1.28 -7.21 16.83
CA HIS A 229 -0.77 -8.54 17.18
C HIS A 229 0.37 -9.00 16.28
N PHE A 230 0.47 -8.41 15.09
CA PHE A 230 1.45 -8.75 14.04
C PHE A 230 2.36 -7.54 13.76
N PRO A 231 3.43 -7.34 14.56
CA PRO A 231 4.36 -6.22 14.35
C PRO A 231 5.11 -6.31 13.01
N GLY A 232 5.19 -7.51 12.42
CA GLY A 232 5.69 -7.72 11.05
C GLY A 232 4.71 -7.31 9.95
N GLY A 233 3.51 -6.85 10.31
CA GLY A 233 2.51 -6.31 9.38
C GLY A 233 1.33 -7.25 9.09
N VAL A 234 0.29 -6.66 8.51
CA VAL A 234 -0.89 -7.39 8.01
C VAL A 234 -1.10 -7.04 6.54
N PHE A 235 -0.98 -8.04 5.67
CA PHE A 235 -0.92 -7.84 4.23
C PHE A 235 -2.08 -8.52 3.51
N PHE A 236 -2.81 -7.76 2.71
CA PHE A 236 -3.81 -8.23 1.77
C PHE A 236 -3.15 -8.58 0.44
N VAL A 237 -3.38 -9.82 -0.01
CA VAL A 237 -2.85 -10.35 -1.27
C VAL A 237 -4.05 -10.67 -2.17
N PRO A 238 -4.42 -9.78 -3.11
CA PRO A 238 -5.52 -10.02 -4.03
C PRO A 238 -5.11 -11.03 -5.11
N LEU A 239 -5.65 -12.25 -5.07
CA LEU A 239 -5.32 -13.29 -6.05
C LEU A 239 -6.33 -13.42 -7.19
N ALA A 240 -7.44 -12.66 -7.17
CA ALA A 240 -8.46 -12.73 -8.21
C ALA A 240 -7.95 -12.46 -9.65
N GLY A 241 -6.86 -11.69 -9.79
CA GLY A 241 -6.23 -11.41 -11.07
C GLY A 241 -5.03 -12.31 -11.41
N VAL A 242 -4.77 -13.37 -10.64
CA VAL A 242 -3.63 -14.27 -10.80
C VAL A 242 -4.11 -15.60 -11.40
N ALA A 243 -3.70 -15.93 -12.62
CA ALA A 243 -4.13 -17.17 -13.27
C ALA A 243 -3.15 -18.35 -13.07
N ASP A 244 -1.86 -18.05 -12.92
CA ASP A 244 -0.79 -19.05 -12.79
C ASP A 244 -0.49 -19.33 -11.31
N PRO A 245 -0.66 -20.57 -10.80
CA PRO A 245 -0.31 -20.94 -9.43
C PRO A 245 1.10 -20.55 -9.02
N GLU A 246 2.06 -20.58 -9.95
CA GLU A 246 3.43 -20.23 -9.62
C GLU A 246 3.62 -18.72 -9.38
N LEU A 247 2.67 -17.87 -9.79
CA LEU A 247 2.67 -16.42 -9.53
C LEU A 247 2.07 -16.04 -8.16
N VAL A 248 1.51 -17.00 -7.40
CA VAL A 248 1.02 -16.74 -6.03
C VAL A 248 2.13 -16.24 -5.13
N VAL A 249 3.31 -16.88 -5.21
CA VAL A 249 4.47 -16.50 -4.41
C VAL A 249 4.95 -15.09 -4.76
N PRO A 250 5.20 -14.75 -6.05
CA PRO A 250 5.43 -13.37 -6.49
C PRO A 250 4.35 -12.37 -6.08
N ALA A 251 3.07 -12.78 -6.01
CA ALA A 251 1.99 -11.90 -5.56
C ALA A 251 2.07 -11.63 -4.04
N VAL A 252 2.43 -12.63 -3.25
CA VAL A 252 2.71 -12.46 -1.81
C VAL A 252 3.93 -11.56 -1.61
N GLU A 253 5.02 -11.84 -2.33
CA GLU A 253 6.25 -11.04 -2.35
C GLU A 253 5.94 -9.57 -2.68
N GLY A 254 5.24 -9.31 -3.78
CA GLY A 254 4.86 -7.95 -4.18
C GLY A 254 3.92 -7.24 -3.19
N ALA A 255 3.01 -7.97 -2.53
CA ALA A 255 2.09 -7.39 -1.55
C ALA A 255 2.74 -7.11 -0.19
N THR A 256 3.79 -7.87 0.15
CA THR A 256 4.53 -7.77 1.42
C THR A 256 5.80 -6.93 1.29
N GLY A 257 6.29 -6.73 0.07
CA GLY A 257 7.65 -6.24 -0.20
C GLY A 257 8.74 -7.30 0.04
N ALA A 258 8.37 -8.54 0.39
CA ALA A 258 9.30 -9.62 0.63
C ALA A 258 9.89 -10.16 -0.68
N HIS A 259 11.15 -10.58 -0.70
CA HIS A 259 11.82 -11.06 -1.90
C HIS A 259 11.67 -12.56 -2.15
N ASP A 260 11.53 -13.32 -1.07
CA ASP A 260 11.16 -14.73 -1.11
C ASP A 260 10.37 -15.10 0.15
N LEU A 261 9.71 -16.27 0.11
CA LEU A 261 8.93 -16.77 1.24
C LEU A 261 9.76 -17.06 2.49
N GLY A 262 11.08 -17.25 2.35
CA GLY A 262 12.01 -17.45 3.46
C GLY A 262 12.24 -16.18 4.27
N GLU A 263 12.10 -15.00 3.67
CA GLU A 263 12.14 -13.71 4.38
C GLU A 263 11.06 -13.62 5.46
N LEU A 264 9.86 -14.06 5.09
CA LEU A 264 8.69 -14.08 5.96
C LEU A 264 8.95 -14.94 7.20
N ALA A 265 9.93 -15.85 7.18
CA ALA A 265 10.26 -16.69 8.32
C ALA A 265 10.66 -15.94 9.59
N ARG A 266 11.16 -14.72 9.43
CA ARG A 266 11.59 -13.87 10.54
C ARG A 266 10.50 -12.89 10.97
N TRP A 267 9.38 -12.87 10.26
CA TRP A 267 8.31 -11.91 10.47
C TRP A 267 7.24 -12.52 11.37
N LYS A 268 6.71 -11.69 12.26
CA LYS A 268 5.42 -11.97 12.90
C LYS A 268 4.35 -11.23 12.14
N ALA A 269 3.88 -11.82 11.05
CA ALA A 269 2.97 -11.21 10.08
C ALA A 269 1.70 -12.04 9.85
N LEU A 270 0.65 -11.38 9.38
CA LEU A 270 -0.58 -12.02 8.90
C LEU A 270 -0.75 -11.76 7.40
N LEU A 271 -0.84 -12.82 6.62
CA LEU A 271 -1.16 -12.77 5.19
C LEU A 271 -2.64 -13.08 4.97
N VAL A 272 -3.37 -12.13 4.40
CA VAL A 272 -4.76 -12.29 3.98
C VAL A 272 -4.78 -12.62 2.49
N LEU A 273 -4.88 -13.90 2.17
CA LEU A 273 -4.88 -14.40 0.79
C LEU A 273 -6.32 -14.42 0.26
N ASP A 274 -6.69 -13.48 -0.60
CA ASP A 274 -8.07 -13.36 -1.07
C ASP A 274 -8.30 -14.07 -2.40
N ASN A 275 -9.38 -14.84 -2.48
CA ASN A 275 -9.86 -15.55 -3.66
C ASN A 275 -8.96 -16.74 -4.12
N PHE A 276 -8.46 -17.56 -3.21
CA PHE A 276 -7.50 -18.64 -3.49
C PHE A 276 -8.07 -19.85 -4.27
N GLU A 277 -9.39 -19.91 -4.47
CA GLU A 277 -10.12 -21.11 -4.93
C GLU A 277 -9.72 -21.65 -6.31
N HIS A 278 -9.16 -20.80 -7.19
CA HIS A 278 -8.69 -21.18 -8.52
C HIS A 278 -7.18 -21.51 -8.56
N LEU A 279 -6.48 -21.36 -7.42
CA LEU A 279 -5.03 -21.52 -7.29
C LEU A 279 -4.67 -22.58 -6.24
N LEU A 280 -5.54 -23.57 -6.02
CA LEU A 280 -5.32 -24.64 -5.03
C LEU A 280 -4.01 -25.41 -5.28
N ASP A 281 -3.52 -25.48 -6.52
CA ASP A 281 -2.23 -26.08 -6.84
C ASP A 281 -1.03 -25.31 -6.23
N ALA A 282 -1.21 -24.04 -5.85
CA ALA A 282 -0.21 -23.24 -5.13
C ALA A 282 -0.23 -23.45 -3.61
N ALA A 283 -1.17 -24.24 -3.08
CA ALA A 283 -1.32 -24.43 -1.64
C ALA A 283 -0.07 -25.06 -1.00
N GLU A 284 0.62 -25.97 -1.69
CA GLU A 284 1.86 -26.60 -1.23
C GLU A 284 2.94 -25.55 -0.93
N ALA A 285 3.14 -24.57 -1.81
CA ALA A 285 4.10 -23.49 -1.61
C ALA A 285 3.78 -22.62 -0.38
N ILE A 286 2.48 -22.38 -0.10
CA ILE A 286 2.04 -21.68 1.11
C ILE A 286 2.27 -22.54 2.36
N GLY A 287 2.07 -23.85 2.25
CA GLY A 287 2.38 -24.82 3.31
C GLY A 287 3.86 -24.83 3.66
N ASP A 288 4.73 -24.87 2.65
CA ASP A 288 6.19 -24.83 2.79
C ASP A 288 6.67 -23.51 3.41
N MET A 289 6.10 -22.38 2.97
CA MET A 289 6.34 -21.08 3.60
C MET A 289 5.97 -21.11 5.08
N LEU A 290 4.77 -21.59 5.43
CA LEU A 290 4.37 -21.69 6.83
C LEU A 290 5.28 -22.66 7.60
N ALA A 291 5.76 -23.75 7.01
CA ALA A 291 6.72 -24.63 7.67
C ALA A 291 8.04 -23.90 7.99
N ALA A 292 8.52 -23.06 7.06
CA ALA A 292 9.71 -22.25 7.24
C ALA A 292 9.50 -21.06 8.19
N ALA A 293 8.28 -20.53 8.28
CA ALA A 293 7.95 -19.26 8.92
C ALA A 293 7.03 -19.37 10.15
N PRO A 294 7.55 -19.77 11.33
CA PRO A 294 6.72 -20.17 12.48
C PRO A 294 5.77 -19.07 12.98
N ASP A 295 6.19 -17.81 12.91
CA ASP A 295 5.45 -16.64 13.40
C ASP A 295 4.54 -15.98 12.36
N VAL A 296 4.58 -16.45 11.11
CA VAL A 296 3.64 -16.05 10.05
C VAL A 296 2.37 -16.84 10.14
N ARG A 297 1.26 -16.14 9.91
CA ARG A 297 -0.07 -16.75 9.81
C ARG A 297 -0.73 -16.40 8.50
N VAL A 298 -1.60 -17.29 8.04
CA VAL A 298 -2.39 -17.14 6.82
C VAL A 298 -3.87 -17.11 7.16
N LEU A 299 -4.58 -16.14 6.61
CA LEU A 299 -6.03 -16.10 6.54
C LEU A 299 -6.44 -16.12 5.06
N ALA A 300 -6.83 -17.28 4.55
CA ALA A 300 -7.23 -17.44 3.16
C ALA A 300 -8.76 -17.31 3.00
N THR A 301 -9.22 -16.72 1.90
CA THR A 301 -10.62 -16.81 1.48
C THR A 301 -10.71 -17.72 0.25
N SER A 302 -11.58 -18.73 0.32
CA SER A 302 -11.71 -19.72 -0.75
C SER A 302 -13.09 -20.42 -0.70
N ARG A 303 -13.52 -21.04 -1.80
CA ARG A 303 -14.65 -21.99 -1.81
C ARG A 303 -14.30 -23.35 -1.19
N ALA A 304 -13.03 -23.71 -1.16
CA ALA A 304 -12.54 -25.00 -0.65
C ALA A 304 -11.29 -24.80 0.23
N PRO A 305 -11.04 -25.68 1.21
CA PRO A 305 -9.82 -25.62 2.01
C PRO A 305 -8.57 -25.82 1.14
N LEU A 306 -7.47 -25.21 1.54
CA LEU A 306 -6.16 -25.29 0.87
C LEU A 306 -5.52 -26.69 1.05
N ARG A 307 -5.91 -27.42 2.11
CA ARG A 307 -5.40 -28.74 2.51
C ARG A 307 -3.92 -28.74 2.87
N ILE A 308 -3.52 -27.75 3.65
CA ILE A 308 -2.16 -27.62 4.18
C ILE A 308 -2.07 -28.00 5.65
N ASP A 309 -0.86 -28.36 6.10
CA ASP A 309 -0.63 -28.74 7.49
C ASP A 309 -0.91 -27.57 8.46
N GLY A 310 -1.65 -27.85 9.53
CA GLY A 310 -2.04 -26.85 10.52
C GLY A 310 -3.18 -25.92 10.10
N GLU A 311 -3.82 -26.19 8.95
CA GLU A 311 -5.01 -25.47 8.50
C GLU A 311 -6.21 -25.71 9.42
N ARG A 312 -6.90 -24.62 9.75
CA ARG A 312 -8.24 -24.63 10.33
C ARG A 312 -9.24 -24.10 9.31
N GLU A 313 -10.08 -25.00 8.82
CA GLU A 313 -11.23 -24.60 8.03
C GLU A 313 -12.26 -23.90 8.94
N TYR A 314 -12.72 -22.72 8.53
CA TYR A 314 -13.79 -21.97 9.19
C TYR A 314 -14.90 -21.69 8.18
N SER A 315 -16.04 -22.36 8.34
CA SER A 315 -17.21 -22.15 7.48
C SER A 315 -17.85 -20.80 7.80
N VAL A 316 -17.85 -19.90 6.83
CA VAL A 316 -18.59 -18.64 6.87
C VAL A 316 -20.00 -18.90 6.33
N ASP A 317 -20.87 -19.27 7.24
CA ASP A 317 -22.29 -19.48 6.97
C ASP A 317 -22.98 -18.15 6.63
N PRO A 318 -24.14 -18.14 5.94
CA PRO A 318 -24.91 -16.91 5.71
C PRO A 318 -25.32 -16.20 7.01
N LEU A 319 -25.76 -14.95 6.91
CA LEU A 319 -26.19 -14.19 8.09
C LEU A 319 -27.45 -14.82 8.72
N PRO A 320 -27.51 -14.94 10.06
CA PRO A 320 -28.75 -15.28 10.75
C PRO A 320 -29.86 -14.29 10.42
N ASP A 321 -31.13 -14.71 10.48
CA ASP A 321 -32.27 -13.90 10.03
C ASP A 321 -32.30 -12.47 10.61
N ALA A 322 -31.98 -12.31 11.90
CA ALA A 322 -31.96 -11.00 12.56
C ALA A 322 -30.85 -10.08 12.02
N ASP A 323 -29.68 -10.64 11.74
CA ASP A 323 -28.52 -9.92 11.19
C ASP A 323 -28.71 -9.63 9.71
N ALA A 324 -29.29 -10.57 8.96
CA ALA A 324 -29.70 -10.39 7.57
C ALA A 324 -30.72 -9.24 7.43
N ALA A 325 -31.72 -9.20 8.32
CA ALA A 325 -32.69 -8.11 8.37
C ALA A 325 -32.02 -6.77 8.71
N THR A 326 -31.08 -6.76 9.67
CA THR A 326 -30.31 -5.56 10.03
C THR A 326 -29.53 -5.04 8.84
N LEU A 327 -28.83 -5.91 8.10
CA LEU A 327 -28.10 -5.53 6.90
C LEU A 327 -29.03 -5.02 5.79
N LEU A 328 -30.13 -5.71 5.52
CA LEU A 328 -31.11 -5.30 4.51
C LEU A 328 -31.71 -3.94 4.83
N ILE A 329 -32.08 -3.68 6.08
CA ILE A 329 -32.63 -2.39 6.53
C ILE A 329 -31.58 -1.28 6.39
N ALA A 330 -30.34 -1.53 6.84
CA ALA A 330 -29.26 -0.56 6.73
C ALA A 330 -29.01 -0.16 5.26
N ARG A 331 -29.01 -1.15 4.35
CA ARG A 331 -28.83 -0.92 2.91
C ARG A 331 -30.05 -0.27 2.26
N ALA A 332 -31.25 -0.67 2.65
CA ALA A 332 -32.49 -0.05 2.17
C ALA A 332 -32.54 1.42 2.55
N ARG A 333 -32.16 1.78 3.79
CA ARG A 333 -32.09 3.17 4.26
C ARG A 333 -31.03 4.00 3.54
N ALA A 334 -29.92 3.38 3.14
CA ALA A 334 -28.89 4.06 2.35
C ALA A 334 -29.38 4.48 0.96
N VAL A 335 -30.30 3.72 0.35
CA VAL A 335 -30.88 4.08 -0.96
C VAL A 335 -32.23 4.82 -0.84
N ARG A 336 -32.92 4.67 0.29
CA ARG A 336 -34.23 5.26 0.58
C ARG A 336 -34.32 5.64 2.06
N ALA A 337 -34.06 6.91 2.38
CA ALA A 337 -33.95 7.39 3.77
C ALA A 337 -35.24 7.21 4.60
N ASP A 338 -36.42 7.26 3.97
CA ASP A 338 -37.74 7.07 4.60
C ASP A 338 -38.18 5.59 4.68
N PHE A 339 -37.25 4.65 4.47
CA PHE A 339 -37.57 3.23 4.49
C PHE A 339 -37.98 2.77 5.90
N GLU A 340 -39.26 2.39 6.02
CA GLU A 340 -39.84 1.77 7.21
C GLU A 340 -39.89 0.24 7.04
N PRO A 341 -39.22 -0.53 7.92
CA PRO A 341 -39.27 -1.99 7.85
C PRO A 341 -40.66 -2.51 8.23
N ASP A 342 -41.12 -3.53 7.50
CA ASP A 342 -42.35 -4.27 7.81
C ASP A 342 -42.09 -5.78 7.98
N GLU A 343 -43.16 -6.54 8.22
CA GLU A 343 -43.12 -8.00 8.40
C GLU A 343 -42.51 -8.77 7.22
N THR A 344 -42.44 -8.16 6.02
CA THR A 344 -41.92 -8.82 4.81
C THR A 344 -40.40 -8.84 4.76
N VAL A 345 -39.71 -7.96 5.50
CA VAL A 345 -38.23 -7.89 5.53
C VAL A 345 -37.63 -9.24 5.91
N MET A 346 -38.19 -9.90 6.94
CA MET A 346 -37.73 -11.21 7.39
C MET A 346 -37.94 -12.32 6.36
N GLU A 347 -39.06 -12.27 5.63
CA GLU A 347 -39.33 -13.23 4.56
C GLU A 347 -38.39 -13.02 3.37
N ILE A 348 -38.12 -11.77 2.98
CA ILE A 348 -37.13 -11.44 1.94
C ILE A 348 -35.76 -11.99 2.34
N CYS A 349 -35.33 -11.80 3.59
CA CYS A 349 -34.05 -12.31 4.07
C CYS A 349 -33.96 -13.83 3.98
N ARG A 350 -35.02 -14.54 4.38
CA ARG A 350 -35.09 -16.00 4.27
C ARG A 350 -35.07 -16.49 2.83
N ARG A 351 -35.71 -15.78 1.89
CA ARG A 351 -35.69 -16.12 0.45
C ARG A 351 -34.34 -15.88 -0.23
N LEU A 352 -33.53 -15.00 0.33
CA LEU A 352 -32.18 -14.69 -0.15
C LEU A 352 -31.10 -15.48 0.62
N ASP A 353 -31.50 -16.51 1.37
CA ASP A 353 -30.65 -17.37 2.20
C ASP A 353 -29.74 -16.61 3.17
N GLY A 354 -30.08 -15.37 3.54
CA GLY A 354 -29.22 -14.52 4.40
C GLY A 354 -27.86 -14.18 3.79
N LEU A 355 -27.67 -14.31 2.47
CA LEU A 355 -26.39 -14.02 1.81
C LEU A 355 -26.18 -12.49 1.69
N PRO A 356 -25.13 -11.91 2.31
CA PRO A 356 -24.90 -10.46 2.30
C PRO A 356 -24.96 -9.81 0.92
N LEU A 357 -24.31 -10.42 -0.10
CA LEU A 357 -24.35 -9.87 -1.45
C LEU A 357 -25.77 -9.90 -2.06
N ALA A 358 -26.52 -10.98 -1.84
CA ALA A 358 -27.90 -11.08 -2.33
C ALA A 358 -28.81 -10.04 -1.64
N LEU A 359 -28.60 -9.82 -0.34
CA LEU A 359 -29.30 -8.78 0.43
C LEU A 359 -28.95 -7.37 -0.08
N GLU A 360 -27.69 -7.10 -0.40
CA GLU A 360 -27.27 -5.82 -1.00
C GLU A 360 -27.91 -5.60 -2.38
N LEU A 361 -27.91 -6.62 -3.25
CA LEU A 361 -28.56 -6.59 -4.56
C LEU A 361 -30.08 -6.39 -4.46
N ALA A 362 -30.73 -6.97 -3.45
CA ALA A 362 -32.16 -6.79 -3.21
C ALA A 362 -32.48 -5.41 -2.61
N ALA A 363 -31.62 -4.91 -1.71
CA ALA A 363 -31.77 -3.62 -1.07
C ALA A 363 -31.77 -2.47 -2.08
N SER A 364 -30.92 -2.53 -3.10
CA SER A 364 -30.88 -1.50 -4.16
C SER A 364 -32.22 -1.35 -4.88
N ARG A 365 -33.02 -2.42 -4.96
CA ARG A 365 -34.34 -2.43 -5.60
C ARG A 365 -35.45 -1.86 -4.73
N LEU A 366 -35.24 -1.72 -3.42
CA LEU A 366 -36.21 -1.11 -2.51
C LEU A 366 -36.40 0.40 -2.74
N ARG A 367 -35.53 1.02 -3.55
CA ARG A 367 -35.71 2.38 -4.07
C ARG A 367 -36.95 2.48 -4.97
N SER A 368 -37.18 1.47 -5.83
CA SER A 368 -38.24 1.50 -6.85
C SER A 368 -39.41 0.54 -6.55
N LEU A 369 -39.18 -0.48 -5.73
CA LEU A 369 -40.16 -1.49 -5.34
C LEU A 369 -40.40 -1.44 -3.82
N GLY A 370 -41.66 -1.49 -3.39
CA GLY A 370 -41.97 -1.70 -1.97
C GLY A 370 -41.61 -3.13 -1.52
N PRO A 371 -41.38 -3.37 -0.21
CA PRO A 371 -41.02 -4.69 0.33
C PRO A 371 -41.94 -5.84 -0.11
N ARG A 372 -43.25 -5.63 -0.07
CA ARG A 372 -44.26 -6.62 -0.53
C ARG A 372 -44.09 -7.00 -2.00
N ILE A 373 -43.87 -6.03 -2.88
CA ILE A 373 -43.72 -6.27 -4.32
C ILE A 373 -42.39 -6.96 -4.61
N LEU A 374 -41.33 -6.60 -3.89
CA LEU A 374 -40.03 -7.26 -3.96
C LEU A 374 -40.18 -8.75 -3.62
N LEU A 375 -40.83 -9.06 -2.50
CA LEU A 375 -41.06 -10.43 -2.06
C LEU A 375 -41.88 -11.26 -3.06
N GLU A 376 -42.98 -10.72 -3.59
CA GLU A 376 -43.80 -11.39 -4.61
C GLU A 376 -43.00 -11.73 -5.88
N ARG A 377 -42.03 -10.88 -6.25
CA ARG A 377 -41.17 -11.12 -7.42
C ARG A 377 -40.12 -12.17 -7.15
N LEU A 378 -39.51 -12.16 -5.95
CA LEU A 378 -38.58 -13.20 -5.52
C LEU A 378 -39.27 -14.57 -5.50
N ASP A 379 -40.50 -14.65 -4.97
CA ASP A 379 -41.32 -15.87 -4.92
C ASP A 379 -41.63 -16.47 -6.30
N ARG A 380 -41.74 -15.63 -7.34
CA ARG A 380 -42.07 -16.09 -8.71
C ARG A 380 -40.86 -16.51 -9.52
N ARG A 381 -39.69 -15.89 -9.31
CA ARG A 381 -38.50 -16.09 -10.18
C ARG A 381 -37.46 -17.05 -9.59
N LEU A 382 -37.20 -17.01 -8.28
CA LEU A 382 -36.24 -17.92 -7.64
C LEU A 382 -36.56 -19.42 -7.90
N PRO A 383 -37.83 -19.87 -7.87
CA PRO A 383 -38.15 -21.29 -8.10
C PRO A 383 -38.15 -21.71 -9.58
N LEU A 384 -38.19 -20.77 -10.53
CA LEU A 384 -38.19 -21.06 -11.97
C LEU A 384 -36.76 -21.12 -12.56
N LEU A 385 -35.78 -20.51 -11.88
CA LEU A 385 -34.39 -20.35 -12.33
C LEU A 385 -33.42 -21.39 -11.74
N THR A 386 -33.85 -22.18 -10.74
CA THR A 386 -33.11 -23.34 -10.20
C THR A 386 -32.98 -24.54 -11.18
N GLY A 387 -33.30 -24.33 -12.48
CA GLY A 387 -33.24 -25.34 -13.54
C GLY A 387 -31.88 -25.50 -14.23
N GLY A 388 -30.92 -24.60 -14.02
CA GLY A 388 -29.56 -24.64 -14.62
C GLY A 388 -28.53 -25.38 -13.75
N ARG A 389 -27.55 -26.06 -14.39
CA ARG A 389 -26.50 -26.96 -13.82
C ARG A 389 -26.80 -27.48 -12.40
N ARG A 390 -27.49 -28.62 -12.33
CA ARG A 390 -27.94 -29.33 -11.11
C ARG A 390 -26.86 -29.77 -10.11
N ASP A 391 -25.60 -29.40 -10.34
CA ASP A 391 -24.44 -29.93 -9.62
C ASP A 391 -23.88 -28.94 -8.57
N ALA A 392 -24.44 -27.73 -8.46
CA ALA A 392 -24.05 -26.73 -7.47
C ALA A 392 -24.94 -26.79 -6.20
N PRO A 393 -24.42 -26.58 -4.98
CA PRO A 393 -25.22 -26.53 -3.75
C PRO A 393 -26.36 -25.50 -3.83
N GLU A 394 -27.54 -25.81 -3.27
CA GLU A 394 -28.77 -24.97 -3.33
C GLU A 394 -28.52 -23.47 -3.07
N ARG A 395 -27.58 -23.14 -2.18
CA ARG A 395 -27.27 -21.75 -1.79
C ARG A 395 -26.48 -20.95 -2.84
N GLN A 396 -25.64 -21.61 -3.65
CA GLN A 396 -25.01 -20.96 -4.81
C GLN A 396 -26.06 -20.64 -5.88
N GLN A 397 -27.15 -21.43 -5.93
CA GLN A 397 -28.28 -21.18 -6.83
C GLN A 397 -29.05 -19.93 -6.40
N THR A 398 -29.22 -19.66 -5.09
CA THR A 398 -29.91 -18.45 -4.60
C THR A 398 -29.18 -17.15 -4.93
N LEU A 399 -27.85 -17.09 -4.72
CA LEU A 399 -27.08 -15.90 -5.12
C LEU A 399 -27.12 -15.72 -6.64
N ARG A 400 -26.89 -16.79 -7.40
CA ARG A 400 -26.96 -16.75 -8.86
C ARG A 400 -28.33 -16.27 -9.33
N ALA A 401 -29.41 -16.81 -8.79
CA ALA A 401 -30.76 -16.42 -9.13
C ALA A 401 -31.09 -14.97 -8.72
N THR A 402 -30.45 -14.44 -7.66
CA THR A 402 -30.55 -13.03 -7.29
C THR A 402 -29.81 -12.13 -8.29
N ILE A 403 -28.63 -12.56 -8.76
CA ILE A 403 -27.89 -11.88 -9.83
C ILE A 403 -28.69 -11.93 -11.13
N GLU A 404 -29.18 -13.10 -11.55
CA GLU A 404 -30.05 -13.31 -12.71
C GLU A 404 -31.31 -12.43 -12.63
N TRP A 405 -31.93 -12.33 -11.45
CA TRP A 405 -33.08 -11.44 -11.27
C TRP A 405 -32.71 -9.96 -11.44
N SER A 406 -31.59 -9.52 -10.85
CA SER A 406 -31.08 -8.16 -11.03
C SER A 406 -30.71 -7.87 -12.48
N HIS A 407 -30.16 -8.86 -13.17
CA HIS A 407 -29.83 -8.85 -14.60
C HIS A 407 -31.09 -8.75 -15.46
N ASP A 408 -32.11 -9.58 -15.24
CA ASP A 408 -33.38 -9.59 -15.99
C ASP A 408 -34.22 -8.30 -15.87
N LEU A 409 -33.85 -7.41 -14.96
CA LEU A 409 -34.47 -6.10 -14.80
C LEU A 409 -33.73 -4.99 -15.56
N LEU A 410 -32.55 -5.29 -16.09
CA LEU A 410 -31.80 -4.38 -16.94
C LEU A 410 -32.46 -4.32 -18.32
N ASP A 411 -32.40 -3.15 -18.95
CA ASP A 411 -32.73 -3.03 -20.37
C ASP A 411 -31.63 -3.64 -21.26
N GLU A 412 -31.89 -3.77 -22.55
CA GLU A 412 -30.96 -4.42 -23.49
C GLU A 412 -29.58 -3.74 -23.53
N ASN A 413 -29.51 -2.42 -23.33
CA ASN A 413 -28.24 -1.69 -23.33
C ASN A 413 -27.44 -1.99 -22.05
N LEU A 414 -28.09 -2.01 -20.89
CA LEU A 414 -27.47 -2.35 -19.61
C LEU A 414 -27.08 -3.83 -19.54
N LEU A 415 -27.84 -4.74 -20.16
CA LEU A 415 -27.47 -6.15 -20.32
C LEU A 415 -26.20 -6.33 -21.17
N LEU A 416 -26.06 -5.54 -22.23
CA LEU A 416 -24.85 -5.50 -23.05
C LEU A 416 -23.67 -4.95 -22.26
N ALA A 417 -23.85 -3.81 -21.58
CA ALA A 417 -22.82 -3.21 -20.76
C ALA A 417 -22.34 -4.16 -19.66
N PHE A 418 -23.27 -4.77 -18.92
CA PHE A 418 -23.00 -5.70 -17.83
C PHE A 418 -22.08 -6.85 -18.27
N ARG A 419 -22.44 -7.59 -19.33
CA ARG A 419 -21.62 -8.74 -19.78
C ARG A 419 -20.26 -8.31 -20.34
N ARG A 420 -20.18 -7.14 -21.00
CA ARG A 420 -18.93 -6.66 -21.57
C ARG A 420 -17.92 -6.18 -20.53
N LEU A 421 -18.39 -5.52 -19.47
CA LEU A 421 -17.52 -5.09 -18.38
C LEU A 421 -16.84 -6.26 -17.63
N ALA A 422 -17.34 -7.49 -17.81
CA ALA A 422 -16.76 -8.69 -17.20
C ALA A 422 -15.33 -9.01 -17.68
N VAL A 423 -14.91 -8.43 -18.81
CA VAL A 423 -13.56 -8.61 -19.37
C VAL A 423 -12.46 -7.99 -18.50
N PHE A 424 -12.79 -6.98 -17.70
CA PHE A 424 -11.81 -6.33 -16.82
C PHE A 424 -11.50 -7.20 -15.61
N SER A 425 -10.22 -7.27 -15.27
CA SER A 425 -9.73 -7.95 -14.06
C SER A 425 -9.41 -6.91 -13.00
N GLY A 426 -10.07 -7.01 -11.84
CA GLY A 426 -9.95 -5.99 -10.80
C GLY A 426 -10.69 -4.70 -11.14
N THR A 427 -10.05 -3.56 -10.88
CA THR A 427 -10.66 -2.24 -11.14
C THR A 427 -10.43 -1.79 -12.57
N PHE A 428 -11.26 -0.88 -13.08
CA PHE A 428 -11.10 -0.25 -14.39
C PHE A 428 -11.58 1.19 -14.36
N SER A 429 -11.03 2.02 -15.25
CA SER A 429 -11.45 3.42 -15.42
C SER A 429 -12.63 3.57 -16.37
N LEU A 430 -13.30 4.73 -16.34
CA LEU A 430 -14.31 5.10 -17.33
C LEU A 430 -13.77 5.01 -18.77
N VAL A 431 -12.55 5.51 -19.01
CA VAL A 431 -11.92 5.50 -20.34
C VAL A 431 -11.73 4.08 -20.86
N ALA A 432 -11.34 3.15 -19.98
CA ALA A 432 -11.23 1.74 -20.34
C ALA A 432 -12.60 1.14 -20.68
N ALA A 433 -13.63 1.40 -19.86
CA ALA A 433 -14.99 0.94 -20.10
C ALA A 433 -15.55 1.42 -21.46
N GLU A 434 -15.32 2.68 -21.80
CA GLU A 434 -15.75 3.25 -23.09
C GLU A 434 -15.00 2.62 -24.26
N SER A 435 -13.68 2.52 -24.17
CA SER A 435 -12.82 2.03 -25.26
C SER A 435 -12.96 0.54 -25.53
N VAL A 436 -13.15 -0.28 -24.49
CA VAL A 436 -13.17 -1.75 -24.61
C VAL A 436 -14.60 -2.27 -24.71
N ALA A 437 -15.46 -1.85 -23.78
CA ALA A 437 -16.82 -2.37 -23.68
C ALA A 437 -17.86 -1.53 -24.44
N GLY A 438 -17.51 -0.30 -24.83
CA GLY A 438 -18.46 0.65 -25.42
C GLY A 438 -19.47 1.17 -24.41
N VAL A 439 -19.07 1.27 -23.14
CA VAL A 439 -19.94 1.59 -22.00
C VAL A 439 -19.60 2.98 -21.46
N GLY A 440 -20.58 3.89 -21.47
CA GLY A 440 -20.41 5.25 -20.97
C GLY A 440 -20.82 5.43 -19.51
N VAL A 441 -20.73 6.68 -19.03
CA VAL A 441 -21.05 7.05 -17.64
C VAL A 441 -22.47 6.66 -17.24
N SER A 442 -23.45 6.84 -18.13
CA SER A 442 -24.87 6.52 -17.85
C SER A 442 -25.09 5.06 -17.49
N GLU A 443 -24.46 4.15 -18.23
CA GLU A 443 -24.57 2.71 -18.00
C GLU A 443 -23.80 2.30 -16.74
N LEU A 444 -22.63 2.88 -16.49
CA LEU A 444 -21.86 2.63 -15.27
C LEU A 444 -22.64 3.08 -14.02
N ASP A 445 -23.21 4.29 -14.04
CA ASP A 445 -24.04 4.82 -12.95
C ASP A 445 -25.25 3.91 -12.70
N ALA A 446 -25.94 3.47 -13.75
CA ALA A 446 -27.07 2.57 -13.63
C ALA A 446 -26.68 1.18 -13.06
N LEU A 447 -25.50 0.66 -13.43
CA LEU A 447 -24.98 -0.60 -12.89
C LEU A 447 -24.49 -0.47 -11.44
N VAL A 448 -23.95 0.70 -11.06
CA VAL A 448 -23.63 1.04 -9.66
C VAL A 448 -24.92 1.14 -8.84
N GLU A 449 -25.95 1.83 -9.35
CA GLU A 449 -27.27 1.90 -8.72
C GLU A 449 -27.90 0.52 -8.55
N ALA A 450 -27.69 -0.39 -9.51
CA ALA A 450 -28.12 -1.78 -9.43
C ALA A 450 -27.27 -2.64 -8.48
N SER A 451 -26.19 -2.09 -7.90
CA SER A 451 -25.20 -2.81 -7.08
C SER A 451 -24.49 -3.95 -7.82
N LEU A 452 -24.40 -3.85 -9.16
CA LEU A 452 -23.64 -4.76 -10.02
C LEU A 452 -22.19 -4.29 -10.22
N LEU A 453 -21.92 -3.01 -9.97
CA LEU A 453 -20.58 -2.40 -9.89
C LEU A 453 -20.40 -1.67 -8.56
N LYS A 454 -19.15 -1.49 -8.16
CA LYS A 454 -18.75 -0.66 -7.01
C LYS A 454 -17.80 0.45 -7.46
N PRO A 455 -18.05 1.72 -7.14
CA PRO A 455 -17.07 2.77 -7.36
C PRO A 455 -15.89 2.62 -6.37
N ILE A 456 -14.68 2.79 -6.87
CA ILE A 456 -13.43 2.79 -6.13
C ILE A 456 -12.76 4.14 -6.34
N GLY A 457 -12.63 4.93 -5.28
CA GLY A 457 -12.17 6.32 -5.40
C GLY A 457 -13.16 7.17 -6.20
N THR A 458 -12.64 8.06 -7.05
CA THR A 458 -13.43 9.06 -7.77
C THR A 458 -13.75 8.70 -9.21
N ASP A 459 -13.01 7.79 -9.84
CA ASP A 459 -13.02 7.55 -11.30
C ASP A 459 -12.82 6.09 -11.71
N ARG A 460 -12.77 5.15 -10.76
CA ARG A 460 -12.60 3.72 -11.02
C ARG A 460 -13.80 2.91 -10.53
N PHE A 461 -13.98 1.75 -11.15
CA PHE A 461 -15.09 0.83 -10.89
C PHE A 461 -14.57 -0.58 -10.70
N LEU A 462 -15.28 -1.37 -9.89
CA LEU A 462 -14.99 -2.76 -9.61
C LEU A 462 -16.27 -3.58 -9.83
N MET A 463 -16.19 -4.62 -10.67
CA MET A 463 -17.18 -5.69 -10.68
C MET A 463 -16.73 -6.77 -9.70
N LEU A 464 -17.57 -7.09 -8.71
CA LEU A 464 -17.24 -8.13 -7.75
C LEU A 464 -17.07 -9.48 -8.46
N GLU A 465 -16.10 -10.29 -8.03
CA GLU A 465 -15.74 -11.53 -8.71
C GLU A 465 -16.94 -12.47 -8.95
N THR A 466 -17.81 -12.66 -7.97
CA THR A 466 -19.02 -13.50 -8.13
C THR A 466 -20.01 -12.95 -9.17
N ILE A 467 -20.06 -11.63 -9.34
CA ILE A 467 -20.88 -10.97 -10.36
C ILE A 467 -20.18 -11.08 -11.72
N ARG A 468 -18.85 -10.92 -11.72
CA ARG A 468 -17.99 -11.02 -12.90
C ARG A 468 -18.01 -12.41 -13.50
N GLU A 469 -17.95 -13.47 -12.69
CA GLU A 469 -18.11 -14.87 -13.13
C GLU A 469 -19.42 -15.08 -13.88
N PHE A 470 -20.54 -14.62 -13.30
CA PHE A 470 -21.84 -14.69 -13.96
C PHE A 470 -21.85 -13.89 -15.27
N ALA A 471 -21.31 -12.66 -15.26
CA ALA A 471 -21.24 -11.81 -16.44
C ALA A 471 -20.34 -12.39 -17.55
N LEU A 472 -19.25 -13.08 -17.20
CA LEU A 472 -18.38 -13.81 -18.12
C LEU A 472 -19.10 -14.99 -18.77
N GLU A 473 -19.88 -15.77 -18.01
CA GLU A 473 -20.70 -16.84 -18.60
C GLU A 473 -21.70 -16.28 -19.63
N GLN A 474 -22.30 -15.12 -19.33
CA GLN A 474 -23.21 -14.44 -20.27
C GLN A 474 -22.46 -13.90 -21.50
N LEU A 475 -21.21 -13.46 -21.34
CA LEU A 475 -20.34 -13.02 -22.43
C LEU A 475 -19.95 -14.19 -23.34
N GLU A 476 -19.60 -15.35 -22.77
CA GLU A 476 -19.27 -16.59 -23.47
C GLU A 476 -20.50 -17.10 -24.25
N GLN A 477 -21.68 -17.14 -23.62
CA GLN A 477 -22.94 -17.53 -24.27
C GLN A 477 -23.31 -16.60 -25.44
N ALA A 478 -22.97 -15.32 -25.35
CA ALA A 478 -23.16 -14.36 -26.44
C ALA A 478 -22.14 -14.53 -27.58
N GLY A 479 -21.07 -15.31 -27.38
CA GLY A 479 -19.99 -15.49 -28.35
C GLY A 479 -19.15 -14.24 -28.58
N GLU A 480 -19.14 -13.30 -27.64
CA GLU A 480 -18.44 -12.00 -27.74
C GLU A 480 -17.05 -12.03 -27.04
N GLU A 481 -16.74 -13.07 -26.28
CA GLU A 481 -15.57 -13.12 -25.37
C GLU A 481 -14.24 -12.90 -26.09
N ASP A 482 -13.92 -13.68 -27.14
CA ASP A 482 -12.64 -13.59 -27.84
C ASP A 482 -12.38 -12.19 -28.42
N GLY A 483 -13.42 -11.61 -29.04
CA GLY A 483 -13.35 -10.26 -29.62
C GLY A 483 -13.14 -9.20 -28.55
N LEU A 484 -13.77 -9.36 -27.39
CA LEU A 484 -13.68 -8.40 -26.30
C LEU A 484 -12.36 -8.50 -25.54
N ARG A 485 -11.85 -9.71 -25.29
CA ARG A 485 -10.50 -9.93 -24.71
C ARG A 485 -9.41 -9.37 -25.60
N ARG A 486 -9.57 -9.47 -26.92
CA ARG A 486 -8.69 -8.82 -27.88
C ARG A 486 -8.73 -7.29 -27.75
N LEU A 487 -9.92 -6.68 -27.73
CA LEU A 487 -10.06 -5.23 -27.55
C LEU A 487 -9.50 -4.75 -26.21
N HIS A 488 -9.71 -5.53 -25.14
CA HIS A 488 -9.11 -5.30 -23.82
C HIS A 488 -7.59 -5.28 -23.93
N ALA A 489 -6.99 -6.33 -24.50
CA ALA A 489 -5.55 -6.41 -24.67
C ALA A 489 -4.99 -5.27 -25.53
N GLU A 490 -5.65 -4.93 -26.64
CA GLU A 490 -5.30 -3.80 -27.53
C GLU A 490 -5.35 -2.46 -26.77
N HIS A 491 -6.37 -2.25 -25.94
CA HIS A 491 -6.48 -1.06 -25.09
C HIS A 491 -5.31 -0.97 -24.10
N PHE A 492 -5.01 -2.04 -23.37
CA PHE A 492 -3.93 -2.03 -22.38
C PHE A 492 -2.53 -1.97 -23.02
N LEU A 493 -2.34 -2.49 -24.25
CA LEU A 493 -1.12 -2.21 -25.01
C LEU A 493 -1.01 -0.72 -25.38
N SER A 494 -2.09 -0.11 -25.87
CA SER A 494 -2.12 1.32 -26.18
C SER A 494 -1.87 2.18 -24.93
N MET A 495 -2.42 1.78 -23.79
CA MET A 495 -2.20 2.43 -22.51
C MET A 495 -0.74 2.33 -22.08
N ALA A 496 -0.15 1.12 -22.08
CA ALA A 496 1.26 0.93 -21.74
C ALA A 496 2.19 1.79 -22.61
N GLN A 497 1.89 1.92 -23.91
CA GLN A 497 2.63 2.78 -24.84
C GLN A 497 2.46 4.28 -24.53
N GLY A 498 1.33 4.70 -23.97
CA GLY A 498 1.04 6.09 -23.58
C GLY A 498 1.53 6.47 -22.19
N LEU A 499 1.82 5.50 -21.31
CA LEU A 499 2.25 5.73 -19.92
C LEU A 499 3.75 6.05 -19.77
N GLY A 500 4.52 6.08 -20.87
CA GLY A 500 5.95 6.39 -20.80
C GLY A 500 6.78 5.29 -20.11
N LEU A 501 6.32 4.04 -20.13
CA LEU A 501 6.94 2.92 -19.39
C LEU A 501 8.03 2.18 -20.19
N SER A 502 8.50 2.74 -21.30
CA SER A 502 9.65 2.22 -22.04
C SER A 502 10.65 3.32 -22.30
N VAL A 503 11.92 2.95 -22.41
CA VAL A 503 13.00 3.92 -22.62
C VAL A 503 12.77 4.74 -23.91
N GLU A 504 12.26 4.10 -24.97
CA GLU A 504 11.93 4.79 -26.22
C GLU A 504 10.80 5.82 -26.04
N ALA A 505 9.81 5.51 -25.19
CA ALA A 505 8.71 6.42 -24.90
C ALA A 505 9.18 7.66 -24.11
N ILE A 506 10.09 7.46 -23.16
CA ILE A 506 10.71 8.55 -22.39
C ILE A 506 11.55 9.44 -23.30
N GLU A 507 12.37 8.84 -24.18
CA GLU A 507 13.15 9.59 -25.18
C GLU A 507 12.23 10.37 -26.14
N ALA A 508 11.06 9.82 -26.49
CA ALA A 508 10.05 10.51 -27.29
C ALA A 508 9.33 11.65 -26.52
N GLY A 509 9.65 11.86 -25.24
CA GLY A 509 9.13 12.96 -24.42
C GLY A 509 7.91 12.59 -23.56
N LEU A 510 7.53 11.31 -23.47
CA LEU A 510 6.50 10.89 -22.54
C LEU A 510 7.05 10.83 -21.12
N ARG A 511 6.32 11.44 -20.18
CA ARG A 511 6.64 11.33 -18.75
C ARG A 511 6.14 9.99 -18.22
N PRO A 512 6.97 9.19 -17.53
CA PRO A 512 6.54 7.96 -16.89
C PRO A 512 5.39 8.20 -15.91
N GLN A 513 4.38 7.35 -15.94
CA GLN A 513 3.21 7.40 -15.07
C GLN A 513 3.06 6.08 -14.30
N HIS A 514 3.95 5.85 -13.33
CA HIS A 514 4.03 4.57 -12.60
C HIS A 514 2.78 4.26 -11.77
N SER A 515 2.26 5.25 -11.04
CA SER A 515 1.05 5.08 -10.21
C SER A 515 -0.16 4.63 -11.03
N ALA A 516 -0.38 5.27 -12.18
CA ALA A 516 -1.44 4.89 -13.12
C ALA A 516 -1.24 3.46 -13.68
N ALA A 517 0.02 3.02 -13.84
CA ALA A 517 0.30 1.65 -14.26
C ALA A 517 -0.03 0.62 -13.17
N LEU A 518 0.20 0.96 -11.89
CA LEU A 518 -0.11 0.09 -10.75
C LEU A 518 -1.63 -0.08 -10.56
N ASP A 519 -2.42 0.97 -10.79
CA ASP A 519 -3.89 0.91 -10.71
C ASP A 519 -4.51 -0.12 -11.67
N ASP A 520 -3.84 -0.39 -12.80
CA ASP A 520 -4.27 -1.29 -13.88
C ASP A 520 -3.41 -2.57 -13.98
N GLN A 521 -2.61 -2.90 -12.96
CA GLN A 521 -1.74 -4.07 -12.96
C GLN A 521 -2.49 -5.38 -13.23
N ALA A 522 -3.68 -5.58 -12.62
CA ALA A 522 -4.51 -6.76 -12.85
C ALA A 522 -4.99 -6.87 -14.31
N ASN A 523 -5.26 -5.74 -14.98
CA ASN A 523 -5.64 -5.71 -16.38
C ASN A 523 -4.44 -5.98 -17.31
N PHE A 524 -3.24 -5.45 -17.01
CA PHE A 524 -2.04 -5.81 -17.76
C PHE A 524 -1.74 -7.31 -17.68
N ARG A 525 -1.88 -7.91 -16.49
CA ARG A 525 -1.74 -9.35 -16.29
C ARG A 525 -2.76 -10.13 -17.12
N ALA A 526 -4.04 -9.76 -17.06
CA ALA A 526 -5.10 -10.40 -17.83
C ALA A 526 -4.86 -10.31 -19.36
N ALA A 527 -4.35 -9.18 -19.85
CA ALA A 527 -3.98 -9.00 -21.25
C ALA A 527 -2.79 -9.88 -21.64
N LEU A 528 -1.77 -10.01 -20.78
CA LEU A 528 -0.63 -10.91 -21.00
C LEU A 528 -1.06 -12.39 -20.96
N ASP A 529 -1.97 -12.77 -20.07
CA ASP A 529 -2.52 -14.14 -19.96
C ASP A 529 -3.28 -14.53 -21.23
N TRP A 530 -4.17 -13.65 -21.71
CA TRP A 530 -4.86 -13.84 -22.98
C TRP A 530 -3.87 -13.94 -24.15
N ALA A 531 -2.88 -13.05 -24.20
CA ALA A 531 -1.90 -13.04 -25.28
C ALA A 531 -1.03 -14.31 -25.27
N ALA A 532 -0.67 -14.84 -24.10
CA ALA A 532 0.14 -16.05 -24.00
C ALA A 532 -0.52 -17.30 -24.61
N SER A 533 -1.86 -17.35 -24.65
CA SER A 533 -2.61 -18.44 -25.28
C SER A 533 -3.02 -18.11 -26.72
N SER A 534 -3.32 -16.84 -27.02
CA SER A 534 -3.98 -16.44 -28.27
C SER A 534 -3.03 -15.78 -29.29
N ASP A 535 -2.12 -14.92 -28.82
CA ASP A 535 -1.17 -14.18 -29.65
C ASP A 535 0.12 -13.88 -28.87
N PRO A 536 1.06 -14.84 -28.75
CA PRO A 536 2.28 -14.64 -27.98
C PRO A 536 3.14 -13.48 -28.49
N LEU A 537 3.06 -13.16 -29.80
CA LEU A 537 3.79 -12.04 -30.36
C LEU A 537 3.23 -10.70 -29.86
N PHE A 538 1.90 -10.58 -29.77
CA PHE A 538 1.25 -9.45 -29.11
C PHE A 538 1.67 -9.34 -27.64
N GLY A 539 1.67 -10.47 -26.92
CA GLY A 539 2.07 -10.50 -25.52
C GLY A 539 3.49 -10.00 -25.29
N ILE A 540 4.43 -10.34 -26.19
CA ILE A 540 5.81 -9.83 -26.14
C ILE A 540 5.85 -8.32 -26.38
N ARG A 541 5.02 -7.78 -27.28
CA ARG A 541 4.93 -6.31 -27.49
C ARG A 541 4.42 -5.59 -26.24
N LEU A 542 3.41 -6.15 -25.58
CA LEU A 542 2.90 -5.62 -24.32
C LEU A 542 3.95 -5.71 -23.21
N ALA A 543 4.60 -6.86 -23.05
CA ALA A 543 5.64 -7.04 -22.05
C ALA A 543 6.81 -6.06 -22.27
N VAL A 544 7.25 -5.84 -23.52
CA VAL A 544 8.28 -4.84 -23.84
C VAL A 544 7.82 -3.41 -23.55
N ALA A 545 6.54 -3.09 -23.68
CA ALA A 545 6.01 -1.76 -23.38
C ALA A 545 5.93 -1.46 -21.88
N LEU A 546 6.01 -2.48 -21.02
CA LEU A 546 5.96 -2.39 -19.55
C LEU A 546 7.35 -2.35 -18.90
N GLU A 547 8.40 -2.03 -19.66
CA GLU A 547 9.81 -2.10 -19.25
C GLU A 547 10.11 -1.50 -17.88
N VAL A 548 9.65 -0.28 -17.62
CA VAL A 548 9.91 0.40 -16.35
C VAL A 548 9.11 -0.23 -15.19
N LEU A 549 7.92 -0.80 -15.46
CA LEU A 549 7.12 -1.49 -14.45
C LEU A 549 7.79 -2.79 -13.98
N TRP A 550 8.57 -3.44 -14.85
CA TRP A 550 9.34 -4.63 -14.49
C TRP A 550 10.43 -4.36 -13.46
N ALA A 551 10.83 -3.10 -13.26
CA ALA A 551 11.79 -2.77 -12.22
C ALA A 551 11.28 -3.15 -10.82
N LEU A 552 9.97 -3.08 -10.61
CA LEU A 552 9.30 -3.46 -9.36
C LEU A 552 8.99 -4.96 -9.29
N ASN A 553 8.96 -5.67 -10.42
CA ASN A 553 8.56 -7.07 -10.51
C ASN A 553 9.48 -7.87 -11.46
N PRO A 554 10.79 -7.94 -11.21
CA PRO A 554 11.75 -8.54 -12.14
C PRO A 554 11.51 -10.05 -12.33
N ILE A 555 11.05 -10.76 -11.30
CA ILE A 555 10.75 -12.19 -11.39
C ILE A 555 9.52 -12.46 -12.27
N GLU A 556 8.44 -11.67 -12.12
CA GLU A 556 7.28 -11.78 -13.00
C GLU A 556 7.69 -11.51 -14.46
N CYS A 557 8.49 -10.46 -14.71
CA CYS A 557 9.01 -10.17 -16.04
C CYS A 557 9.69 -11.39 -16.69
N LEU A 558 10.62 -12.03 -15.96
CA LEU A 558 11.35 -13.20 -16.46
C LEU A 558 10.41 -14.36 -16.81
N ARG A 559 9.45 -14.69 -15.94
CA ARG A 559 8.47 -15.77 -16.20
C ARG A 559 7.56 -15.44 -17.38
N ARG A 560 7.07 -14.20 -17.47
CA ARG A 560 6.22 -13.76 -18.59
C ARG A 560 6.94 -13.91 -19.92
N PHE A 561 8.18 -13.44 -20.01
CA PHE A 561 8.99 -13.59 -21.22
C PHE A 561 9.31 -15.06 -21.52
N GLU A 562 9.58 -15.91 -20.52
CA GLU A 562 9.79 -17.35 -20.73
C GLU A 562 8.58 -18.01 -21.40
N VAL A 563 7.37 -17.82 -20.84
CA VAL A 563 6.13 -18.40 -21.38
C VAL A 563 5.84 -17.89 -22.79
N LEU A 564 5.96 -16.58 -23.00
CA LEU A 564 5.68 -15.94 -24.28
C LEU A 564 6.67 -16.36 -25.37
N LEU A 565 7.97 -16.39 -25.06
CA LEU A 565 9.02 -16.78 -26.01
C LEU A 565 8.96 -18.27 -26.37
N ALA A 566 8.60 -19.14 -25.40
CA ALA A 566 8.45 -20.56 -25.66
C ALA A 566 7.32 -20.88 -26.66
N ARG A 567 6.30 -20.02 -26.73
CA ARG A 567 5.13 -20.17 -27.61
C ARG A 567 5.21 -19.35 -28.90
N ALA A 568 6.12 -18.37 -28.97
CA ALA A 568 6.30 -17.56 -30.16
C ALA A 568 6.99 -18.36 -31.28
N GLY A 569 6.33 -18.52 -32.43
CA GLY A 569 6.87 -19.20 -33.63
C GLY A 569 7.98 -18.43 -34.38
N GLY A 570 8.55 -17.39 -33.76
CA GLY A 570 9.52 -16.47 -34.33
C GLY A 570 9.23 -15.01 -33.97
N LEU A 571 10.29 -14.20 -33.81
CA LEU A 571 10.18 -12.79 -33.48
C LEU A 571 10.82 -11.93 -34.58
N PRO A 572 10.21 -10.79 -34.95
CA PRO A 572 10.91 -9.72 -35.64
C PRO A 572 12.18 -9.33 -34.88
N LEU A 573 13.27 -9.06 -35.59
CA LEU A 573 14.59 -8.79 -34.99
C LEU A 573 14.54 -7.65 -33.97
N GLU A 574 13.83 -6.57 -34.29
CA GLU A 574 13.65 -5.41 -33.40
C GLU A 574 12.96 -5.80 -32.08
N LEU A 575 11.85 -6.54 -32.16
CA LEU A 575 11.13 -6.98 -30.97
C LEU A 575 11.96 -7.97 -30.14
N ARG A 576 12.76 -8.83 -30.81
CA ARG A 576 13.69 -9.71 -30.13
C ARG A 576 14.78 -8.94 -29.39
N ALA A 577 15.34 -7.89 -29.99
CA ALA A 577 16.34 -7.04 -29.34
C ALA A 577 15.78 -6.40 -28.07
N ARG A 578 14.58 -5.83 -28.15
CA ARG A 578 13.88 -5.21 -27.01
C ARG A 578 13.49 -6.22 -25.93
N ALA A 579 13.02 -7.41 -26.30
CA ALA A 579 12.72 -8.47 -25.34
C ALA A 579 13.96 -8.93 -24.58
N LEU A 580 15.07 -9.18 -25.29
CA LEU A 580 16.35 -9.55 -24.65
C LEU A 580 16.88 -8.43 -23.73
N ARG A 581 16.71 -7.16 -24.11
CA ARG A 581 17.03 -6.01 -23.24
C ARG A 581 16.25 -6.06 -21.93
N ASN A 582 14.92 -6.23 -22.01
CA ASN A 582 14.05 -6.31 -20.84
C ASN A 582 14.42 -7.50 -19.93
N ILE A 583 14.69 -8.67 -20.50
CA ILE A 583 15.16 -9.85 -19.76
C ILE A 583 16.51 -9.58 -19.09
N GLY A 584 17.42 -8.87 -19.79
CA GLY A 584 18.70 -8.44 -19.24
C GLY A 584 18.52 -7.53 -18.02
N GLY A 585 17.66 -6.52 -18.13
CA GLY A 585 17.31 -5.60 -17.04
C GLY A 585 16.68 -6.30 -15.85
N ALA A 586 15.69 -7.16 -16.08
CA ALA A 586 15.08 -7.95 -15.02
C ALA A 586 16.08 -8.90 -14.35
N SER A 587 16.98 -9.51 -15.10
CA SER A 587 18.04 -10.37 -14.54
C SER A 587 19.02 -9.58 -13.69
N GLU A 588 19.40 -8.36 -14.13
CA GLU A 588 20.29 -7.46 -13.38
C GLU A 588 19.67 -7.05 -12.05
N LEU A 589 18.38 -6.67 -12.07
CA LEU A 589 17.64 -6.27 -10.87
C LEU A 589 17.39 -7.45 -9.93
N ALA A 590 17.23 -8.66 -10.45
CA ALA A 590 17.20 -9.90 -9.68
C ALA A 590 18.58 -10.35 -9.18
N GLY A 591 19.66 -9.64 -9.51
CA GLY A 591 21.04 -9.94 -9.08
C GLY A 591 21.80 -10.97 -9.94
N ASP A 592 21.19 -11.53 -10.99
CA ASP A 592 21.86 -12.44 -11.94
C ASP A 592 22.61 -11.65 -13.02
N LEU A 593 23.73 -11.06 -12.62
CA LEU A 593 24.57 -10.20 -13.48
C LEU A 593 25.14 -10.95 -14.68
N ALA A 594 25.41 -12.25 -14.54
CA ALA A 594 25.94 -13.08 -15.62
C ALA A 594 24.89 -13.29 -16.72
N ARG A 595 23.66 -13.64 -16.34
CA ARG A 595 22.54 -13.73 -17.27
C ARG A 595 22.21 -12.38 -17.89
N ALA A 596 22.26 -11.30 -17.11
CA ALA A 596 22.05 -9.94 -17.62
C ALA A 596 23.03 -9.59 -18.74
N ALA A 597 24.34 -9.76 -18.50
CA ALA A 597 25.39 -9.47 -19.47
C ALA A 597 25.23 -10.28 -20.77
N GLN A 598 24.85 -11.56 -20.67
CA GLN A 598 24.58 -12.39 -21.84
C GLN A 598 23.44 -11.82 -22.70
N HIS A 599 22.32 -11.45 -22.08
CA HIS A 599 21.15 -10.95 -22.81
C HIS A 599 21.38 -9.56 -23.38
N TYR A 600 22.11 -8.68 -22.67
CA TYR A 600 22.52 -7.37 -23.19
C TYR A 600 23.43 -7.51 -24.42
N GLN A 601 24.41 -8.42 -24.39
CA GLN A 601 25.29 -8.66 -25.54
C GLN A 601 24.51 -9.16 -26.77
N GLN A 602 23.58 -10.10 -26.58
CA GLN A 602 22.74 -10.60 -27.67
C GLN A 602 21.80 -9.51 -28.23
N SER A 603 21.28 -8.64 -27.37
CA SER A 603 20.47 -7.49 -27.78
C SER A 603 21.30 -6.49 -28.59
N LEU A 604 22.51 -6.17 -28.14
CA LEU A 604 23.45 -5.29 -28.85
C LEU A 604 23.75 -5.80 -30.27
N GLU A 605 24.10 -7.08 -30.42
CA GLU A 605 24.35 -7.70 -31.73
C GLU A 605 23.13 -7.59 -32.68
N LEU A 606 21.91 -7.62 -32.14
CA LEU A 606 20.70 -7.44 -32.94
C LEU A 606 20.51 -5.98 -33.37
N TYR A 607 20.75 -5.00 -32.50
CA TYR A 607 20.69 -3.58 -32.86
C TYR A 607 21.76 -3.21 -33.89
N GLU A 608 22.98 -3.75 -33.77
CA GLU A 608 24.03 -3.58 -34.78
C GLU A 608 23.62 -4.12 -36.15
N ARG A 609 23.00 -5.31 -36.18
CA ARG A 609 22.47 -5.90 -37.43
C ARG A 609 21.30 -5.13 -38.03
N LEU A 610 20.52 -4.46 -37.20
CA LEU A 610 19.41 -3.59 -37.61
C LEU A 610 19.89 -2.23 -38.12
N GLY A 611 21.13 -1.83 -37.80
CA GLY A 611 21.61 -0.46 -38.05
C GLY A 611 20.90 0.58 -37.21
N ASP A 612 20.43 0.20 -36.02
CA ASP A 612 19.76 1.09 -35.07
C ASP A 612 20.79 1.72 -34.13
N ASP A 613 21.28 2.91 -34.50
CA ASP A 613 22.29 3.63 -33.74
C ASP A 613 21.84 3.97 -32.32
N TRP A 614 20.56 4.27 -32.11
CA TRP A 614 20.03 4.58 -30.78
C TRP A 614 20.08 3.34 -29.89
N GLY A 615 19.58 2.20 -30.40
CA GLY A 615 19.61 0.92 -29.68
C GLY A 615 21.03 0.44 -29.38
N VAL A 616 21.98 0.65 -30.31
CA VAL A 616 23.41 0.36 -30.09
C VAL A 616 23.97 1.20 -28.94
N VAL A 617 23.75 2.52 -28.92
CA VAL A 617 24.25 3.39 -27.85
C VAL A 617 23.66 2.98 -26.50
N HIS A 618 22.35 2.72 -26.45
CA HIS A 618 21.67 2.28 -25.24
C HIS A 618 22.23 0.95 -24.70
N LEU A 619 22.42 -0.06 -25.55
CA LEU A 619 22.93 -1.36 -25.08
C LEU A 619 24.43 -1.32 -24.77
N ARG A 620 25.22 -0.48 -25.44
CA ARG A 620 26.63 -0.24 -25.07
C ARG A 620 26.75 0.33 -23.66
N HIS A 621 25.81 1.17 -23.22
CA HIS A 621 25.76 1.63 -21.83
C HIS A 621 25.54 0.45 -20.87
N ARG A 622 24.57 -0.44 -21.15
CA ARG A 622 24.31 -1.63 -20.32
C ARG A 622 25.50 -2.59 -20.26
N VAL A 623 26.23 -2.75 -21.37
CA VAL A 623 27.49 -3.52 -21.39
C VAL A 623 28.59 -2.84 -20.57
N ALA A 624 28.68 -1.50 -20.58
CA ALA A 624 29.62 -0.75 -19.76
C ALA A 624 29.34 -0.91 -18.26
N VAL A 625 28.06 -0.95 -17.84
CA VAL A 625 27.67 -1.28 -16.44
C VAL A 625 28.27 -2.62 -16.03
N ALA A 626 28.12 -3.65 -16.85
CA ALA A 626 28.68 -4.98 -16.58
C ALA A 626 30.23 -5.00 -16.62
N ALA A 627 30.87 -4.10 -17.38
CA ALA A 627 32.32 -3.93 -17.37
C ALA A 627 32.81 -3.31 -16.05
N VAL A 628 32.15 -2.25 -15.59
CA VAL A 628 32.39 -1.61 -14.29
C VAL A 628 32.28 -2.61 -13.14
N GLN A 629 31.22 -3.41 -13.11
CA GLN A 629 31.02 -4.45 -12.08
C GLN A 629 32.13 -5.52 -12.06
N ARG A 630 32.85 -5.72 -13.17
CA ARG A 630 34.02 -6.62 -13.26
C ARG A 630 35.35 -5.91 -13.03
N GLY A 631 35.33 -4.62 -12.74
CA GLY A 631 36.51 -3.78 -12.53
C GLY A 631 37.20 -3.28 -13.81
N ASP A 632 36.56 -3.39 -14.98
CA ASP A 632 37.10 -2.88 -16.25
C ASP A 632 36.64 -1.43 -16.50
N TRP A 633 37.15 -0.53 -15.67
CA TRP A 633 36.82 0.90 -15.67
C TRP A 633 37.32 1.63 -16.92
N THR A 634 38.47 1.21 -17.48
CA THR A 634 39.06 1.84 -18.66
C THR A 634 38.20 1.62 -19.90
N SER A 635 37.75 0.38 -20.13
CA SER A 635 36.84 0.08 -21.24
C SER A 635 35.51 0.81 -21.09
N ALA A 636 34.96 0.84 -19.86
CA ALA A 636 33.74 1.58 -19.56
C ALA A 636 33.86 3.07 -19.88
N ARG A 637 34.97 3.72 -19.48
CA ARG A 637 35.26 5.14 -19.76
C ARG A 637 35.23 5.45 -21.25
N GLU A 638 35.93 4.66 -22.06
CA GLU A 638 36.01 4.86 -23.52
C GLU A 638 34.62 4.73 -24.16
N VAL A 639 33.90 3.64 -23.84
CA VAL A 639 32.56 3.38 -24.38
C VAL A 639 31.57 4.47 -24.00
N LEU A 640 31.57 4.90 -22.74
CA LEU A 640 30.63 5.90 -22.24
C LEU A 640 30.94 7.30 -22.76
N GLY A 641 32.22 7.66 -22.91
CA GLY A 641 32.62 8.93 -23.52
C GLY A 641 32.13 9.05 -24.97
N GLU A 642 32.29 7.99 -25.76
CA GLU A 642 31.74 7.93 -27.12
C GLU A 642 30.21 7.99 -27.13
N ASN A 643 29.55 7.25 -26.23
CA ASN A 643 28.10 7.24 -26.10
C ASN A 643 27.55 8.63 -25.74
N LEU A 644 28.17 9.33 -24.78
CA LEU A 644 27.79 10.69 -24.39
C LEU A 644 27.92 11.66 -25.56
N GLN A 645 29.02 11.59 -26.31
CA GLN A 645 29.21 12.43 -27.50
C GLN A 645 28.13 12.19 -28.55
N ARG A 646 27.79 10.91 -28.82
CA ARG A 646 26.75 10.54 -29.78
C ARG A 646 25.36 10.99 -29.30
N ALA A 647 25.02 10.72 -28.05
CA ALA A 647 23.74 11.13 -27.45
C ALA A 647 23.55 12.64 -27.59
N ARG A 648 24.55 13.45 -27.24
CA ARG A 648 24.53 14.92 -27.40
C ARG A 648 24.39 15.35 -28.86
N ALA A 649 25.11 14.72 -29.78
CA ALA A 649 25.08 15.07 -31.20
C ALA A 649 23.70 14.84 -31.83
N HIS A 650 22.98 13.81 -31.37
CA HIS A 650 21.63 13.48 -31.84
C HIS A 650 20.51 14.08 -30.99
N GLY A 651 20.82 14.66 -29.83
CA GLY A 651 19.84 15.18 -28.88
C GLY A 651 19.08 14.10 -28.11
N TRP A 652 19.68 12.92 -27.92
CA TRP A 652 19.09 11.81 -27.17
C TRP A 652 19.25 12.02 -25.66
N ARG A 653 18.26 12.65 -25.04
CA ARG A 653 18.36 13.15 -23.65
C ARG A 653 18.31 12.01 -22.63
N MET A 654 17.60 10.93 -22.92
CA MET A 654 17.55 9.77 -22.04
C MET A 654 18.93 9.09 -22.03
N LEU A 655 19.48 8.82 -23.22
CA LEU A 655 20.82 8.20 -23.35
C LEU A 655 21.95 9.10 -22.81
N GLU A 656 21.80 10.42 -22.91
CA GLU A 656 22.72 11.37 -22.27
C GLU A 656 22.69 11.24 -20.74
N THR A 657 21.49 11.18 -20.14
CA THR A 657 21.30 10.94 -18.71
C THR A 657 21.99 9.65 -18.26
N GLU A 658 21.75 8.54 -18.97
CA GLU A 658 22.39 7.24 -18.69
C GLU A 658 23.93 7.31 -18.74
N ALA A 659 24.48 7.92 -19.78
CA ALA A 659 25.93 8.03 -19.94
C ALA A 659 26.58 8.90 -18.86
N LEU A 660 25.96 10.05 -18.51
CA LEU A 660 26.46 10.95 -17.47
C LEU A 660 26.47 10.29 -16.10
N SER A 661 25.42 9.53 -15.75
CA SER A 661 25.33 8.83 -14.48
C SER A 661 26.50 7.88 -14.27
N LEU A 662 26.78 7.02 -15.25
CA LEU A 662 27.87 6.03 -15.12
C LEU A 662 29.26 6.63 -15.30
N LEU A 663 29.42 7.68 -16.13
CA LEU A 663 30.68 8.43 -16.19
C LEU A 663 31.02 9.11 -14.88
N GLY A 664 30.02 9.59 -14.13
CA GLY A 664 30.23 10.10 -12.78
C GLY A 664 30.93 9.08 -11.88
N SER A 665 30.43 7.85 -11.84
CA SER A 665 31.06 6.75 -11.08
C SER A 665 32.47 6.41 -11.57
N VAL A 666 32.71 6.48 -12.89
CA VAL A 666 34.05 6.26 -13.48
C VAL A 666 35.03 7.36 -13.08
N GLU A 667 34.62 8.63 -13.08
CA GLU A 667 35.47 9.73 -12.63
C GLU A 667 35.79 9.66 -11.14
N ASP A 668 34.81 9.27 -10.33
CA ASP A 668 35.01 9.05 -8.89
C ASP A 668 36.02 7.93 -8.62
N HIS A 669 35.94 6.82 -9.37
CA HIS A 669 36.92 5.73 -9.29
C HIS A 669 38.36 6.20 -9.57
N ASP A 670 38.53 7.09 -10.55
CA ASP A 670 39.84 7.66 -10.91
C ASP A 670 40.27 8.82 -9.96
N GLY A 671 39.47 9.13 -8.95
CA GLY A 671 39.73 10.17 -7.95
C GLY A 671 39.37 11.59 -8.39
N ASN A 672 38.72 11.76 -9.54
CA ASN A 672 38.26 13.04 -10.09
C ASN A 672 36.89 13.44 -9.51
N VAL A 673 36.75 13.44 -8.19
CA VAL A 673 35.46 13.57 -7.49
C VAL A 673 34.68 14.84 -7.86
N GLN A 674 35.37 15.95 -8.13
CA GLN A 674 34.69 17.18 -8.56
C GLN A 674 34.04 17.03 -9.94
N GLU A 675 34.73 16.39 -10.89
CA GLU A 675 34.16 16.11 -12.23
C GLU A 675 33.00 15.11 -12.11
N ALA A 676 33.14 14.09 -11.24
CA ALA A 676 32.07 13.14 -10.95
C ALA A 676 30.78 13.84 -10.48
N ALA A 677 30.91 14.80 -9.55
CA ALA A 677 29.80 15.61 -9.08
C ALA A 677 29.22 16.49 -10.20
N ASP A 678 30.06 17.15 -11.01
CA ASP A 678 29.61 18.03 -12.10
C ASP A 678 28.85 17.26 -13.20
N LEU A 679 29.29 16.05 -13.55
CA LEU A 679 28.58 15.15 -14.48
C LEU A 679 27.25 14.67 -13.88
N THR A 680 27.24 14.34 -12.58
CA THR A 680 26.02 13.85 -11.92
C THR A 680 24.98 14.95 -11.70
N ARG A 681 25.39 16.21 -11.50
CA ARG A 681 24.44 17.36 -11.49
C ARG A 681 23.79 17.55 -12.85
N GLN A 682 24.54 17.40 -13.95
CA GLN A 682 23.96 17.41 -15.30
C GLN A 682 22.96 16.25 -15.48
N CYS A 683 23.30 15.05 -15.01
CA CYS A 683 22.38 13.90 -15.00
C CYS A 683 21.08 14.22 -14.24
N LEU A 684 21.18 14.82 -13.04
CA LEU A 684 20.04 15.19 -12.22
C LEU A 684 19.13 16.23 -12.89
N GLU A 685 19.71 17.24 -13.54
CA GLU A 685 18.94 18.24 -14.28
C GLU A 685 18.19 17.63 -15.47
N LEU A 686 18.82 16.70 -16.19
CA LEU A 686 18.18 16.00 -17.30
C LEU A 686 17.09 15.04 -16.84
N SER A 687 17.32 14.25 -15.80
CA SER A 687 16.31 13.30 -15.28
C SER A 687 15.06 14.02 -14.77
N ARG A 688 15.21 15.14 -14.07
CA ARG A 688 14.09 16.03 -13.69
C ARG A 688 13.36 16.61 -14.89
N GLY A 689 14.11 17.02 -15.92
CA GLY A 689 13.54 17.50 -17.18
C GLY A 689 12.68 16.45 -17.89
N LEU A 690 13.10 15.18 -17.84
CA LEU A 690 12.38 14.03 -18.38
C LEU A 690 11.22 13.57 -17.47
N GLY A 691 11.24 13.94 -16.18
CA GLY A 691 10.32 13.40 -15.18
C GLY A 691 10.58 11.93 -14.87
N PHE A 692 11.83 11.47 -15.04
CA PHE A 692 12.19 10.08 -14.81
C PHE A 692 12.77 9.91 -13.40
N GLU A 693 11.87 9.72 -12.44
CA GLU A 693 12.18 9.72 -10.99
C GLU A 693 13.23 8.66 -10.60
N TRP A 694 13.27 7.51 -11.28
CA TRP A 694 14.25 6.47 -10.98
C TRP A 694 15.70 6.93 -11.20
N PHE A 695 15.99 7.66 -12.27
CA PHE A 695 17.33 8.26 -12.48
C PHE A 695 17.58 9.49 -11.61
N GLU A 696 16.53 10.20 -11.20
CA GLU A 696 16.66 11.28 -10.22
C GLU A 696 17.15 10.73 -8.88
N VAL A 697 16.58 9.63 -8.40
CA VAL A 697 17.02 8.95 -7.17
C VAL A 697 18.49 8.55 -7.25
N ILE A 698 18.90 7.87 -8.35
CA ILE A 698 20.29 7.44 -8.54
C ILE A 698 21.25 8.63 -8.57
N ALA A 699 20.90 9.70 -9.28
CA ALA A 699 21.75 10.89 -9.37
C ALA A 699 21.89 11.60 -8.01
N LEU A 700 20.81 11.69 -7.24
CA LEU A 700 20.84 12.27 -5.88
C LEU A 700 21.68 11.44 -4.92
N MET A 701 21.59 10.10 -4.97
CA MET A 701 22.44 9.23 -4.16
C MET A 701 23.92 9.43 -4.47
N ASN A 702 24.29 9.36 -5.75
CA ASN A 702 25.66 9.55 -6.19
C ASN A 702 26.20 10.95 -5.81
N LEU A 703 25.37 12.00 -5.95
CA LEU A 703 25.75 13.34 -5.47
C LEU A 703 25.97 13.37 -3.97
N GLY A 704 25.12 12.71 -3.18
CA GLY A 704 25.30 12.56 -1.74
C GLY A 704 26.72 12.08 -1.39
N GLU A 705 27.19 11.05 -2.06
CA GLU A 705 28.53 10.49 -1.85
C GLU A 705 29.66 11.39 -2.35
N PHE A 706 29.52 11.96 -3.55
CA PHE A 706 30.57 12.80 -4.12
C PHE A 706 30.73 14.10 -3.32
N GLU A 707 29.64 14.70 -2.87
CA GLU A 707 29.69 15.88 -1.99
C GLU A 707 30.36 15.55 -0.66
N LEU A 708 30.11 14.37 -0.11
CA LEU A 708 30.76 13.90 1.11
C LEU A 708 32.29 13.80 0.93
N LYS A 709 32.75 13.22 -0.18
CA LYS A 709 34.18 13.12 -0.53
C LYS A 709 34.83 14.48 -0.78
N LEU A 710 34.05 15.48 -1.21
CA LEU A 710 34.49 16.87 -1.36
C LEU A 710 34.46 17.67 -0.04
N GLY A 711 33.99 17.07 1.06
CA GLY A 711 33.85 17.72 2.37
C GLY A 711 32.62 18.60 2.51
N ARG A 712 31.66 18.51 1.58
CA ARG A 712 30.39 19.24 1.53
C ARG A 712 29.29 18.45 2.23
N GLN A 713 29.41 18.34 3.55
CA GLN A 713 28.60 17.43 4.37
C GLN A 713 27.11 17.79 4.38
N ASP A 714 26.80 19.09 4.32
CA ASP A 714 25.41 19.57 4.31
C ASP A 714 24.75 19.18 2.99
N GLU A 715 25.38 19.50 1.86
CA GLU A 715 24.90 19.12 0.54
C GLU A 715 24.76 17.59 0.37
N ALA A 716 25.69 16.82 0.94
CA ALA A 716 25.64 15.37 0.94
C ALA A 716 24.37 14.83 1.62
N GLU A 717 24.06 15.30 2.82
CA GLU A 717 22.87 14.89 3.55
C GLU A 717 21.58 15.35 2.86
N GLN A 718 21.56 16.58 2.32
CA GLN A 718 20.42 17.11 1.58
C GLN A 718 20.07 16.23 0.37
N HIS A 719 21.08 15.88 -0.44
CA HIS A 719 20.88 15.03 -1.61
C HIS A 719 20.47 13.61 -1.25
N ALA A 720 21.12 12.97 -0.26
CA ALA A 720 20.77 11.63 0.16
C ALA A 720 19.37 11.55 0.81
N THR A 721 18.95 12.60 1.52
CA THR A 721 17.59 12.70 2.06
C THR A 721 16.54 12.87 0.96
N ALA A 722 16.83 13.68 -0.06
CA ALA A 722 15.94 13.85 -1.21
C ALA A 722 15.80 12.53 -2.02
N ALA A 723 16.90 11.78 -2.17
CA ALA A 723 16.86 10.45 -2.79
C ALA A 723 15.97 9.49 -1.99
N LEU A 724 16.11 9.48 -0.66
CA LEU A 724 15.34 8.64 0.25
C LEU A 724 13.83 8.92 0.18
N ASP A 725 13.43 10.20 0.14
CA ASP A 725 12.01 10.56 0.02
C ASP A 725 11.41 10.09 -1.32
N LEU A 726 12.14 10.27 -2.42
CA LEU A 726 11.70 9.80 -3.73
C LEU A 726 11.61 8.28 -3.80
N ALA A 727 12.65 7.57 -3.35
CA ALA A 727 12.66 6.10 -3.33
C ALA A 727 11.50 5.55 -2.49
N ARG A 728 11.22 6.16 -1.33
CA ARG A 728 10.09 5.82 -0.47
C ARG A 728 8.73 6.07 -1.13
N ARG A 729 8.56 7.17 -1.87
CA ARG A 729 7.32 7.45 -2.62
C ARG A 729 7.08 6.47 -3.77
N MET A 730 8.16 5.94 -4.33
CA MET A 730 8.13 4.94 -5.40
C MET A 730 7.99 3.50 -4.88
N ASP A 731 8.03 3.29 -3.56
CA ASP A 731 8.13 1.96 -2.94
C ASP A 731 9.35 1.16 -3.45
N ASP A 732 10.45 1.87 -3.75
CA ASP A 732 11.70 1.31 -4.27
C ASP A 732 12.67 0.97 -3.12
N ARG A 733 12.41 -0.19 -2.49
CA ARG A 733 13.19 -0.73 -1.37
C ARG A 733 14.70 -0.72 -1.62
N GLN A 734 15.12 -1.11 -2.83
CA GLN A 734 16.54 -1.20 -3.18
C GLN A 734 17.19 0.19 -3.12
N ASN A 735 16.58 1.19 -3.75
CA ASN A 735 17.13 2.54 -3.74
C ASN A 735 16.99 3.24 -2.37
N MET A 736 16.00 2.87 -1.55
CA MET A 736 15.93 3.34 -0.16
C MET A 736 17.17 2.93 0.65
N VAL A 737 17.62 1.68 0.48
CA VAL A 737 18.82 1.16 1.18
C VAL A 737 20.07 1.91 0.77
N PHE A 738 20.27 2.14 -0.52
CA PHE A 738 21.42 2.93 -0.98
C PHE A 738 21.37 4.38 -0.46
N ALA A 739 20.20 5.03 -0.49
CA ALA A 739 20.05 6.38 0.07
C ALA A 739 20.35 6.44 1.57
N LEU A 740 19.89 5.42 2.32
CA LEU A 740 20.21 5.29 3.75
C LEU A 740 21.71 5.01 3.99
N ALA A 741 22.36 4.22 3.13
CA ALA A 741 23.80 3.98 3.23
C ALA A 741 24.60 5.28 3.04
N ALA A 742 24.22 6.11 2.06
CA ALA A 742 24.81 7.43 1.86
C ALA A 742 24.57 8.36 3.07
N LEU A 743 23.38 8.33 3.68
CA LEU A 743 23.08 9.08 4.91
C LEU A 743 23.89 8.61 6.12
N ALA A 744 24.12 7.30 6.25
CA ALA A 744 24.96 6.74 7.30
C ALA A 744 26.41 7.22 7.15
N LEU A 745 26.94 7.25 5.93
CA LEU A 745 28.26 7.83 5.65
C LEU A 745 28.32 9.33 5.98
N ALA A 746 27.28 10.10 5.64
CA ALA A 746 27.20 11.51 5.99
C ALA A 746 27.21 11.74 7.51
N ALA A 747 26.48 10.91 8.27
CA ALA A 747 26.47 10.94 9.73
C ALA A 747 27.86 10.60 10.31
N ARG A 748 28.55 9.59 9.79
CA ARG A 748 29.95 9.27 10.18
C ARG A 748 30.89 10.44 9.98
N ALA A 749 30.80 11.12 8.84
CA ALA A 749 31.69 12.24 8.54
C ALA A 749 31.49 13.44 9.49
N ARG A 750 30.27 13.61 10.02
CA ARG A 750 29.96 14.61 11.05
C ARG A 750 30.30 14.17 12.48
N GLY A 751 30.70 12.91 12.68
CA GLY A 751 30.97 12.32 13.98
C GLY A 751 29.72 11.93 14.76
N ASP A 752 28.55 11.84 14.10
CA ASP A 752 27.31 11.33 14.68
C ASP A 752 27.26 9.80 14.53
N ASP A 753 28.12 9.14 15.31
CA ASP A 753 28.32 7.70 15.26
C ASP A 753 27.08 6.91 15.66
N GLU A 754 26.28 7.43 16.60
CA GLU A 754 25.04 6.80 17.04
C GLU A 754 24.00 6.78 15.92
N ARG A 755 23.78 7.92 15.24
CA ARG A 755 22.86 7.99 14.10
C ARG A 755 23.34 7.13 12.93
N ALA A 756 24.64 7.16 12.62
CA ALA A 756 25.22 6.30 11.59
C ALA A 756 25.01 4.82 11.91
N GLY A 757 25.24 4.42 13.16
CA GLY A 757 24.98 3.07 13.65
C GLY A 757 23.51 2.69 13.50
N ARG A 758 22.58 3.56 13.90
CA ARG A 758 21.13 3.32 13.79
C ARG A 758 20.70 3.10 12.35
N ILE A 759 21.15 3.94 11.42
CA ILE A 759 20.80 3.80 10.00
C ILE A 759 21.40 2.52 9.43
N TRP A 760 22.69 2.26 9.66
CA TRP A 760 23.35 1.05 9.18
C TRP A 760 22.74 -0.22 9.78
N GLY A 761 22.35 -0.18 11.05
CA GLY A 761 21.69 -1.27 11.74
C GLY A 761 20.36 -1.63 11.09
N ALA A 762 19.57 -0.65 10.65
CA ALA A 762 18.34 -0.94 9.91
C ALA A 762 18.63 -1.55 8.54
N ILE A 763 19.66 -1.06 7.82
CA ILE A 763 20.09 -1.67 6.54
C ILE A 763 20.51 -3.12 6.75
N GLU A 764 21.29 -3.42 7.79
CA GLU A 764 21.68 -4.80 8.11
C GLU A 764 20.49 -5.65 8.54
N GLY A 765 19.58 -5.09 9.34
CA GLY A 765 18.34 -5.74 9.73
C GLY A 765 17.50 -6.10 8.51
N GLU A 766 17.41 -5.19 7.54
CA GLU A 766 16.71 -5.37 6.28
C GLU A 766 17.38 -6.41 5.40
N SER A 767 18.69 -6.28 5.15
CA SER A 767 19.50 -7.21 4.33
C SER A 767 19.54 -8.61 4.95
N ALA A 768 19.48 -8.70 6.28
CA ALA A 768 19.40 -9.98 6.97
C ALA A 768 18.05 -10.65 6.71
N ARG A 769 16.93 -9.90 6.62
CA ARG A 769 15.61 -10.45 6.34
C ARG A 769 15.57 -11.05 4.93
N ALA A 770 16.06 -10.32 3.93
CA ALA A 770 16.26 -10.86 2.58
C ALA A 770 17.31 -10.13 1.74
N PRO A 771 17.84 -10.80 0.71
CA PRO A 771 18.74 -10.18 -0.26
C PRO A 771 18.07 -9.01 -1.00
N ILE A 772 18.67 -7.82 -0.92
CA ILE A 772 18.13 -6.59 -1.54
C ILE A 772 18.69 -6.39 -2.96
N GLY A 773 18.47 -7.38 -3.84
CA GLY A 773 18.87 -7.32 -5.26
C GLY A 773 20.34 -6.93 -5.47
N ARG A 774 20.57 -5.81 -6.18
CA ARG A 774 21.91 -5.29 -6.49
C ARG A 774 22.69 -4.86 -5.25
N TRP A 775 22.04 -4.48 -4.15
CA TRP A 775 22.71 -4.09 -2.91
C TRP A 775 23.65 -5.19 -2.42
N GLU A 776 23.23 -6.45 -2.48
CA GLU A 776 23.96 -7.62 -1.99
C GLU A 776 25.18 -8.03 -2.82
N SER A 777 25.44 -7.29 -3.90
CA SER A 777 26.62 -7.49 -4.73
C SER A 777 27.85 -6.82 -4.10
N VAL A 778 28.75 -6.29 -4.94
CA VAL A 778 29.96 -5.60 -4.49
C VAL A 778 29.65 -4.33 -3.69
N TYR A 779 28.51 -3.69 -3.95
CA TYR A 779 28.15 -2.42 -3.34
C TYR A 779 28.06 -2.48 -1.82
N ARG A 780 27.34 -3.46 -1.24
CA ARG A 780 27.24 -3.60 0.22
C ARG A 780 28.62 -3.66 0.87
N GLN A 781 29.56 -4.41 0.29
CA GLN A 781 30.91 -4.55 0.84
C GLN A 781 31.69 -3.22 0.82
N GLU A 782 31.49 -2.40 -0.22
CA GLU A 782 32.12 -1.09 -0.35
C GLU A 782 31.62 -0.09 0.70
N TYR A 783 30.31 -0.04 0.96
CA TYR A 783 29.78 0.80 2.04
C TYR A 783 30.16 0.25 3.42
N GLU A 784 30.09 -1.07 3.60
CA GLU A 784 30.42 -1.73 4.88
C GLU A 784 31.87 -1.44 5.30
N GLN A 785 32.81 -1.49 4.37
CA GLN A 785 34.21 -1.14 4.65
C GLN A 785 34.37 0.30 5.12
N GLN A 786 33.65 1.24 4.51
CA GLN A 786 33.73 2.67 4.85
C GLN A 786 33.03 2.99 6.17
N ILE A 787 31.84 2.43 6.40
CA ILE A 787 31.01 2.74 7.56
C ILE A 787 31.60 2.16 8.86
N LEU A 788 32.13 0.92 8.79
CA LEU A 788 32.68 0.23 9.96
C LEU A 788 34.11 0.68 10.30
N GLN A 789 34.78 1.41 9.40
CA GLN A 789 36.14 1.88 9.64
C GLN A 789 36.18 2.85 10.82
N GLY A 790 36.81 2.44 11.94
CA GLY A 790 36.90 3.25 13.14
C GLY A 790 35.59 3.35 13.94
N ALA A 791 34.70 2.37 13.81
CA ALA A 791 33.50 2.28 14.63
C ALA A 791 33.83 2.08 16.12
N GLY A 792 33.11 2.79 17.00
CA GLY A 792 33.25 2.70 18.45
C GLY A 792 31.92 2.36 19.14
N SER A 793 31.89 2.42 20.46
CA SER A 793 30.73 1.98 21.26
C SER A 793 29.43 2.74 20.97
N ALA A 794 29.50 4.02 20.57
CA ALA A 794 28.33 4.80 20.19
C ALA A 794 27.69 4.28 18.89
N PHE A 795 28.53 3.90 17.92
CA PHE A 795 28.08 3.25 16.69
C PHE A 795 27.47 1.89 16.97
N GLU A 796 28.11 1.07 17.82
CA GLU A 796 27.57 -0.24 18.21
C GLU A 796 26.20 -0.13 18.91
N GLY A 797 26.03 0.86 19.79
CA GLY A 797 24.74 1.14 20.44
C GLY A 797 23.64 1.52 19.44
N GLY A 798 23.96 2.42 18.49
CA GLY A 798 23.05 2.75 17.39
C GLY A 798 22.74 1.53 16.52
N LEU A 799 23.74 0.71 16.21
CA LEU A 799 23.61 -0.48 15.36
C LEU A 799 22.59 -1.48 15.92
N GLU A 800 22.63 -1.75 17.22
CA GLU A 800 21.66 -2.63 17.88
C GLU A 800 20.23 -2.06 17.84
N ASP A 801 20.08 -0.75 18.06
CA ASP A 801 18.79 -0.05 17.97
C ASP A 801 18.23 -0.08 16.53
N GLY A 802 19.10 0.19 15.56
CA GLY A 802 18.81 0.15 14.13
C GLY A 802 18.31 -1.22 13.65
N ARG A 803 18.99 -2.31 14.03
CA ARG A 803 18.59 -3.69 13.64
C ARG A 803 17.18 -4.07 14.09
N ASN A 804 16.68 -3.43 15.13
CA ASN A 804 15.34 -3.63 15.67
C ASN A 804 14.29 -2.64 15.12
N THR A 805 14.70 -1.71 14.26
CA THR A 805 13.83 -0.72 13.61
C THR A 805 13.62 -1.08 12.14
N SER A 806 12.42 -0.88 11.58
CA SER A 806 12.20 -1.13 10.15
C SER A 806 12.87 -0.06 9.28
N LEU A 807 13.27 -0.43 8.07
CA LEU A 807 13.85 0.48 7.07
C LEU A 807 12.93 1.68 6.83
N GLU A 808 11.63 1.43 6.70
CA GLU A 808 10.59 2.43 6.45
C GLU A 808 10.40 3.38 7.62
N ALA A 809 10.51 2.88 8.86
CA ALA A 809 10.42 3.73 10.04
C ALA A 809 11.61 4.68 10.14
N ILE A 810 12.83 4.19 9.87
CA ILE A 810 14.01 5.05 9.78
C ILE A 810 13.86 6.05 8.64
N ALA A 811 13.43 5.58 7.46
CA ALA A 811 13.29 6.42 6.28
C ALA A 811 12.31 7.58 6.52
N THR A 812 11.13 7.26 7.07
CA THR A 812 10.09 8.23 7.42
C THR A 812 10.62 9.23 8.45
N SER A 813 11.28 8.76 9.51
CA SER A 813 11.84 9.64 10.54
C SER A 813 12.85 10.65 9.98
N ILE A 814 13.69 10.24 9.02
CA ILE A 814 14.70 11.13 8.43
C ILE A 814 14.04 12.16 7.53
N VAL A 815 13.10 11.73 6.68
CA VAL A 815 12.40 12.61 5.74
C VAL A 815 11.55 13.65 6.49
N ASP A 816 10.85 13.25 7.55
CA ASP A 816 10.01 14.15 8.35
C ASP A 816 10.83 15.16 9.17
N ALA A 817 12.02 14.77 9.61
CA ALA A 817 12.95 15.70 10.27
C ALA A 817 13.42 16.79 9.29
N ALA A 818 13.81 16.40 8.08
CA ALA A 818 14.21 17.36 7.04
C ALA A 818 13.05 18.27 6.61
N GLY A 819 11.83 17.75 6.45
CA GLY A 819 10.66 18.59 6.13
C GLY A 819 10.42 19.75 7.10
N THR A 820 10.91 19.64 8.34
CA THR A 820 10.77 20.66 9.40
C THR A 820 11.87 21.74 9.31
N GLU A 821 13.13 21.35 9.02
CA GLU A 821 14.27 22.28 8.90
C GLU A 821 14.21 23.15 7.64
N TRP A 822 13.73 22.60 6.52
CA TRP A 822 13.68 23.32 5.25
C TRP A 822 12.58 24.38 5.21
N THR A 823 11.50 24.22 5.98
CA THR A 823 10.48 25.27 6.16
C THR A 823 10.98 26.48 6.93
N GLU A 824 11.98 26.33 7.82
CA GLU A 824 12.60 27.47 8.51
C GLU A 824 13.63 28.19 7.61
N ALA A 825 14.39 27.45 6.80
CA ALA A 825 15.41 28.02 5.91
C ALA A 825 14.81 28.83 4.73
N ASP A 826 13.68 28.40 4.17
CA ASP A 826 13.03 29.06 3.02
C ASP A 826 12.29 30.37 3.41
N SER A 827 12.12 30.62 4.71
CA SER A 827 11.53 31.86 5.23
C SER A 827 12.49 33.06 5.22
N ASN A 828 13.79 32.83 4.99
CA ASN A 828 14.83 33.86 5.09
C ASN A 828 15.49 34.25 3.75
N GLN A 829 14.98 33.76 2.61
CA GLN A 829 15.44 34.18 1.29
C GLN A 829 14.31 34.36 0.28
N ARG A 830 13.44 35.36 0.49
CA ARG A 830 12.76 36.05 -0.62
C ARG A 830 12.61 37.55 -0.31
N PRO A 831 13.05 38.46 -1.20
CA PRO A 831 12.46 39.81 -1.26
C PRO A 831 11.01 39.78 -1.75
#